data_AF-A0A9R0ZYT5-F1
#
_entry.id   AF-A0A9R0ZYT5-F1
#
_cell.length_a   1.000
_cell.length_b   1.000
_cell.length_c   1.000
_cell.angle_alpha   90.00
_cell.angle_beta   90.00
_cell.angle_gamma   90.00
#
_symmetry.space_group_name_H-M   'P 1'
#
loop_
_entity.id
_entity.type
_entity.pdbx_description
1 polymer ?
#
loop_
_entity_poly.entity_id
_entity_poly.type
_entity_poly.pdbx_seq_one_letter_code
_entity_poly.pdbx_strand_id
1 'polypeptide(L)'
;MHSVWQVTLNPAPQGAVAEINLQATNTSGSLVLHWGALRSDRREWLLPSRRPDGTTVYKNKALRSPFVKSGDNSTLRIEIDDPAVQAIEFLVFDEARNKWFKNNGQNFLIQLQTSRNEGQDAPGATASAIVVPEDLVQIQSYLRWERNGKRSYTADQEKGEYEAARAELIEELNRGVPLKKLRARLTKTPESSGSDAPASQTTITSVPEELVQVQAYLRWEKAGKPNYSPEKQLVEFEEARKELQAELDNGASVDQLRKKIVKGNLEKKVSKQLEKKKYFSVERIQRRNRDITQLLNKHKPVVTEQQVKAAPKQPTVFDLFTKSLQEGNNCDVLSRKLFKIGDEEILAIATNTLGKTRVHLATNRMEPLILHWALAKKPGEWEAPPSSIVPSGSTVLDKACETSFGESELDGVQYQVVEIELDDGRYKGMPFVLRRGETWIKNNDSDFYLDFNTKVTKKSKDTGDAGKGTAKDFLERIADLEEDAQRSFMHRFNIAADLVDQARDAGLLGIVGLFVWIRFMSTRQLIWNKNYNVKPREISQAQDRFTDDLENMYKSYPQYREILRMLLSAVGRGGEGDVGQRIRDEILVIQRNNDCKGGIMEEWHQKLHNNTSPDDVVICQAIIDYIKSDFDINVYWDTLNKNGITKERLLSYDRAIHSEPKFRSDQKEGLLRDLGNYMRSLKAVHSGADLESAIATCMGYKSEGEGFMVGVQINPVNGLSSGFPDLLQFVLDHVEDKSAEPLLEGLSEARVELRPLLTGSSERLKDLIFLDIALDSTFRTAVERSYEELNDAAPEKIMYFISLVLENLALSTDDNEDILYCLKVN
;
A
#
# COMPACT_ATOMS: atom_id res chain seq x y z
N MET A 1 -7.17 -22.95 7.72
CA MET A 1 -7.58 -24.29 7.24
C MET A 1 -7.86 -24.16 5.75
N HIS A 2 -6.97 -24.65 4.87
CA HIS A 2 -7.11 -24.47 3.42
C HIS A 2 -8.11 -25.48 2.85
N SER A 3 -8.93 -25.09 1.87
CA SER A 3 -9.81 -26.02 1.16
C SER A 3 -8.97 -26.86 0.18
N VAL A 4 -9.01 -28.18 0.31
CA VAL A 4 -8.27 -29.12 -0.56
C VAL A 4 -9.24 -29.79 -1.52
N TRP A 5 -8.83 -29.92 -2.78
CA TRP A 5 -9.58 -30.55 -3.86
C TRP A 5 -8.94 -31.88 -4.24
N GLN A 6 -9.76 -32.93 -4.31
CA GLN A 6 -9.34 -34.25 -4.78
C GLN A 6 -10.20 -34.67 -5.97
N VAL A 7 -9.54 -35.10 -7.04
CA VAL A 7 -10.16 -35.61 -8.26
C VAL A 7 -9.82 -37.09 -8.37
N THR A 8 -10.83 -37.95 -8.45
CA THR A 8 -10.64 -39.38 -8.70
C THR A 8 -11.27 -39.74 -10.03
N LEU A 9 -10.45 -40.21 -10.96
CA LEU A 9 -10.89 -40.73 -12.26
C LEU A 9 -11.02 -42.25 -12.15
N ASN A 10 -12.22 -42.77 -12.41
CA ASN A 10 -12.43 -44.20 -12.57
C ASN A 10 -12.61 -44.49 -14.07
N PRO A 11 -11.52 -44.80 -14.79
CA PRO A 11 -11.59 -45.09 -16.22
C PRO A 11 -12.36 -46.40 -16.42
N ALA A 12 -13.35 -46.38 -17.31
CA ALA A 12 -14.15 -47.54 -17.61
C ALA A 12 -13.45 -48.46 -18.63
N PRO A 13 -13.54 -49.80 -18.50
CA PRO A 13 -13.12 -50.72 -19.55
C PRO A 13 -13.95 -50.49 -20.83
N GLN A 14 -13.34 -50.78 -21.99
CA GLN A 14 -13.88 -50.49 -23.33
C GLN A 14 -15.39 -50.76 -23.44
N GLY A 15 -16.16 -49.69 -23.67
CA GLY A 15 -17.62 -49.72 -23.82
C GLY A 15 -18.44 -49.30 -22.60
N ALA A 16 -17.83 -48.93 -21.47
CA ALA A 16 -18.53 -48.44 -20.28
C ALA A 16 -18.30 -46.94 -20.01
N VAL A 17 -19.21 -46.37 -19.21
CA VAL A 17 -19.31 -44.93 -18.86
C VAL A 17 -18.13 -44.50 -18.01
N ALA A 18 -17.36 -43.49 -18.44
CA ALA A 18 -16.28 -42.92 -17.64
C ALA A 18 -16.86 -42.12 -16.47
N GLU A 19 -16.39 -42.41 -15.25
CA GLU A 19 -16.89 -41.76 -14.04
C GLU A 19 -15.80 -40.86 -13.43
N ILE A 20 -16.14 -39.58 -13.25
CA ILE A 20 -15.31 -38.58 -12.60
C ILE A 20 -15.93 -38.23 -11.25
N ASN A 21 -15.19 -38.44 -10.18
CA ASN A 21 -15.59 -38.07 -8.83
C ASN A 21 -14.74 -36.88 -8.35
N LEU A 22 -15.40 -35.76 -8.09
CA LEU A 22 -14.81 -34.55 -7.54
C LEU A 22 -15.18 -34.42 -6.07
N GLN A 23 -14.19 -34.21 -5.21
CA GLN A 23 -14.38 -33.98 -3.79
C GLN A 23 -13.69 -32.69 -3.35
N ALA A 24 -14.42 -31.85 -2.62
CA ALA A 24 -13.94 -30.61 -2.01
C ALA A 24 -14.05 -30.73 -0.49
N THR A 25 -12.98 -30.42 0.23
CA THR A 25 -12.95 -30.46 1.70
C THR A 25 -12.99 -29.04 2.27
N ASN A 26 -13.62 -28.87 3.44
CA ASN A 26 -13.66 -27.59 4.17
C ASN A 26 -14.27 -26.44 3.34
N THR A 27 -15.51 -26.63 2.89
CA THR A 27 -16.23 -25.69 1.99
C THR A 27 -17.60 -25.28 2.56
N SER A 28 -18.12 -24.13 2.13
CA SER A 28 -19.37 -23.52 2.62
C SER A 28 -20.65 -24.20 2.12
N GLY A 29 -20.56 -25.25 1.30
CA GLY A 29 -21.72 -25.99 0.76
C GLY A 29 -22.45 -25.30 -0.42
N SER A 30 -21.92 -24.19 -0.93
CA SER A 30 -22.48 -23.36 -2.02
C SER A 30 -21.70 -23.48 -3.34
N LEU A 31 -21.01 -24.59 -3.55
CA LEU A 31 -20.11 -24.77 -4.69
C LEU A 31 -20.84 -25.32 -5.91
N VAL A 32 -20.53 -24.73 -7.06
CA VAL A 32 -21.05 -25.11 -8.38
C VAL A 32 -19.88 -25.35 -9.32
N LEU A 33 -19.91 -26.47 -10.02
CA LEU A 33 -18.99 -26.75 -11.12
C LEU A 33 -19.52 -26.12 -12.41
N HIS A 34 -18.73 -25.28 -13.06
CA HIS A 34 -19.02 -24.72 -14.38
C HIS A 34 -18.14 -25.39 -15.43
N TRP A 35 -18.73 -26.22 -16.30
CA TRP A 35 -17.94 -27.18 -17.09
C TRP A 35 -18.49 -27.46 -18.48
N GLY A 36 -17.64 -28.04 -19.33
CA GLY A 36 -17.96 -28.53 -20.67
C GLY A 36 -17.04 -29.69 -21.08
N ALA A 37 -17.50 -30.52 -22.00
CA ALA A 37 -16.73 -31.63 -22.55
C ALA A 37 -15.96 -31.19 -23.82
N LEU A 38 -14.81 -31.82 -24.06
CA LEU A 38 -13.93 -31.56 -25.21
C LEU A 38 -13.76 -32.82 -26.07
N ARG A 39 -13.72 -32.62 -27.40
CA ARG A 39 -13.37 -33.63 -28.41
C ARG A 39 -12.14 -33.18 -29.19
N SER A 40 -11.34 -34.10 -29.73
CA SER A 40 -10.17 -33.75 -30.56
C SER A 40 -10.50 -32.94 -31.81
N ASP A 41 -11.73 -33.08 -32.33
CA ASP A 41 -12.18 -32.47 -33.59
C ASP A 41 -12.83 -31.09 -33.41
N ARG A 42 -13.04 -30.62 -32.17
CA ARG A 42 -13.72 -29.33 -31.89
C ARG A 42 -13.11 -28.60 -30.69
N ARG A 43 -12.91 -27.28 -30.84
CA ARG A 43 -12.40 -26.39 -29.78
C ARG A 43 -13.47 -25.82 -28.84
N GLU A 44 -14.76 -26.01 -29.14
CA GLU A 44 -15.86 -25.49 -28.33
C GLU A 44 -16.35 -26.50 -27.30
N TRP A 45 -16.82 -26.01 -26.14
CA TRP A 45 -17.40 -26.85 -25.10
C TRP A 45 -18.67 -27.53 -25.60
N LEU A 46 -18.67 -28.85 -25.48
CA LEU A 46 -19.84 -29.68 -25.71
C LEU A 46 -20.62 -29.85 -24.41
N LEU A 47 -21.92 -30.03 -24.53
CA LEU A 47 -22.82 -30.27 -23.41
C LEU A 47 -23.22 -31.74 -23.41
N PRO A 48 -22.59 -32.60 -22.58
CA PRO A 48 -22.98 -34.00 -22.48
C PRO A 48 -24.47 -34.18 -22.21
N SER A 49 -25.01 -35.27 -22.76
CA SER A 49 -26.40 -35.69 -22.57
C SER A 49 -26.64 -36.17 -21.14
N ARG A 50 -25.73 -36.97 -20.57
CA ARG A 50 -25.72 -37.32 -19.15
C ARG A 50 -25.22 -36.15 -18.31
N ARG A 51 -25.99 -35.80 -17.29
CA ARG A 51 -25.71 -34.66 -16.42
C ARG A 51 -26.00 -35.04 -14.97
N PRO A 52 -25.18 -34.58 -14.01
CA PRO A 52 -25.47 -34.71 -12.60
C PRO A 52 -26.83 -34.08 -12.23
N ASP A 53 -27.47 -34.56 -11.18
CA ASP A 53 -28.72 -33.99 -10.70
C ASP A 53 -28.57 -32.51 -10.31
N GLY A 54 -29.58 -31.69 -10.63
CA GLY A 54 -29.55 -30.25 -10.40
C GLY A 54 -28.72 -29.46 -11.42
N THR A 55 -28.20 -30.10 -12.48
CA THR A 55 -27.43 -29.40 -13.51
C THR A 55 -28.30 -28.44 -14.34
N THR A 56 -27.86 -27.19 -14.47
CA THR A 56 -28.48 -26.18 -15.34
C THR A 56 -27.60 -25.88 -16.56
N VAL A 57 -28.24 -25.57 -17.70
CA VAL A 57 -27.52 -25.15 -18.92
C VAL A 57 -27.33 -23.65 -18.88
N TYR A 58 -26.07 -23.20 -18.89
CA TYR A 58 -25.72 -21.78 -18.87
C TYR A 58 -25.44 -21.29 -20.29
N LYS A 59 -26.27 -20.33 -20.76
CA LYS A 59 -26.13 -19.65 -22.06
C LYS A 59 -25.98 -20.59 -23.28
N ASN A 60 -26.51 -21.82 -23.19
CA ASN A 60 -26.32 -22.88 -24.21
C ASN A 60 -24.85 -23.20 -24.57
N LYS A 61 -23.91 -22.87 -23.68
CA LYS A 61 -22.46 -23.03 -23.93
C LYS A 61 -21.72 -23.80 -22.83
N ALA A 62 -22.30 -23.92 -21.64
CA ALA A 62 -21.69 -24.63 -20.51
C ALA A 62 -22.74 -25.26 -19.60
N LEU A 63 -22.33 -26.22 -18.79
CA LEU A 63 -23.13 -26.83 -17.73
C LEU A 63 -22.75 -26.24 -16.37
N ARG A 64 -23.73 -26.12 -15.47
CA ARG A 64 -23.53 -25.75 -14.06
C ARG A 64 -24.11 -26.84 -13.18
N SER A 65 -23.25 -27.59 -12.50
CA SER A 65 -23.64 -28.73 -11.66
C SER A 65 -23.31 -28.43 -10.19
N PRO A 66 -24.29 -28.44 -9.27
CA PRO A 66 -24.03 -28.16 -7.85
C PRO A 66 -23.32 -29.34 -7.18
N PHE A 67 -22.45 -29.05 -6.22
CA PHE A 67 -21.88 -30.09 -5.36
C PHE A 67 -22.88 -30.51 -4.28
N VAL A 68 -22.91 -31.79 -3.95
CA VAL A 68 -23.74 -32.34 -2.87
C VAL A 68 -22.91 -32.43 -1.59
N LYS A 69 -23.39 -31.82 -0.51
CA LYS A 69 -22.71 -31.86 0.79
C LYS A 69 -22.83 -33.24 1.44
N SER A 70 -21.72 -33.81 1.87
CA SER A 70 -21.62 -35.07 2.61
C SER A 70 -20.62 -34.90 3.76
N GLY A 71 -21.14 -34.63 4.96
CA GLY A 71 -20.32 -34.26 6.13
C GLY A 71 -19.57 -32.94 5.96
N ASP A 72 -18.27 -32.93 6.25
CA ASP A 72 -17.36 -31.80 6.05
C ASP A 72 -16.88 -31.64 4.59
N ASN A 73 -17.31 -32.55 3.72
CA ASN A 73 -16.92 -32.60 2.31
C ASN A 73 -18.11 -32.27 1.40
N SER A 74 -17.80 -31.86 0.17
CA SER A 74 -18.78 -31.69 -0.89
C SER A 74 -18.33 -32.47 -2.11
N THR A 75 -19.21 -33.30 -2.67
CA THR A 75 -18.89 -34.25 -3.73
C THR A 75 -19.75 -34.03 -4.96
N LEU A 76 -19.18 -34.26 -6.13
CA LEU A 76 -19.88 -34.24 -7.40
C LEU A 76 -19.40 -35.40 -8.27
N ARG A 77 -20.34 -36.18 -8.79
CA ARG A 77 -20.10 -37.30 -9.70
C ARG A 77 -20.56 -36.93 -11.10
N ILE A 78 -19.70 -37.10 -12.09
CA ILE A 78 -19.98 -36.87 -13.51
C ILE A 78 -19.77 -38.16 -14.28
N GLU A 79 -20.73 -38.48 -15.14
CA GLU A 79 -20.71 -39.65 -16.01
C GLU A 79 -20.62 -39.22 -17.47
N ILE A 80 -19.63 -39.74 -18.18
CA ILE A 80 -19.44 -39.50 -19.61
C ILE A 80 -19.58 -40.81 -20.36
N ASP A 81 -20.63 -40.91 -21.17
CA ASP A 81 -20.96 -42.08 -21.98
C ASP A 81 -20.66 -41.90 -23.47
N ASP A 82 -20.24 -40.70 -23.90
CA ASP A 82 -19.78 -40.44 -25.26
C ASP A 82 -18.29 -40.81 -25.41
N PRO A 83 -17.95 -41.87 -26.17
CA PRO A 83 -16.57 -42.30 -26.35
C PRO A 83 -15.73 -41.31 -27.17
N ALA A 84 -16.34 -40.33 -27.86
CA ALA A 84 -15.61 -39.30 -28.58
C ALA A 84 -15.06 -38.20 -27.64
N VAL A 85 -15.60 -38.07 -26.42
CA VAL A 85 -15.14 -37.08 -25.44
C VAL A 85 -13.79 -37.51 -24.88
N GLN A 86 -12.79 -36.65 -25.02
CA GLN A 86 -11.42 -36.93 -24.59
C GLN A 86 -11.05 -36.24 -23.29
N ALA A 87 -11.74 -35.16 -22.95
CA ALA A 87 -11.50 -34.43 -21.71
C ALA A 87 -12.74 -33.67 -21.24
N ILE A 88 -12.75 -33.29 -19.96
CA ILE A 88 -13.65 -32.27 -19.42
C ILE A 88 -12.82 -31.07 -19.00
N GLU A 89 -13.30 -29.89 -19.37
CA GLU A 89 -12.76 -28.60 -18.94
C GLU A 89 -13.75 -27.92 -17.99
N PHE A 90 -13.26 -27.36 -16.87
CA PHE A 90 -14.14 -26.79 -15.85
C PHE A 90 -13.53 -25.66 -15.02
N LEU A 91 -14.40 -24.95 -14.33
CA LEU A 91 -14.16 -23.92 -13.34
C LEU A 91 -15.03 -24.22 -12.11
N VAL A 92 -14.63 -23.74 -10.94
CA VAL A 92 -15.48 -23.83 -9.75
C VAL A 92 -15.97 -22.43 -9.38
N PHE A 93 -17.24 -22.32 -9.04
CA PHE A 93 -17.88 -21.09 -8.61
C PHE A 93 -18.48 -21.28 -7.22
N ASP A 94 -18.11 -20.43 -6.27
CA ASP A 94 -18.76 -20.32 -4.96
C ASP A 94 -19.84 -19.24 -5.03
N GLU A 95 -21.10 -19.65 -5.07
CA GLU A 95 -22.23 -18.74 -5.23
C GLU A 95 -22.41 -17.83 -4.01
N ALA A 96 -22.13 -18.32 -2.79
CA ALA A 96 -22.30 -17.53 -1.57
C ALA A 96 -21.30 -16.39 -1.45
N ARG A 97 -20.09 -16.56 -2.01
CA ARG A 97 -19.02 -15.56 -1.99
C ARG A 97 -18.82 -14.84 -3.31
N ASN A 98 -19.61 -15.19 -4.34
CA ASN A 98 -19.47 -14.72 -5.71
C ASN A 98 -18.01 -14.81 -6.22
N LYS A 99 -17.35 -15.94 -5.94
CA LYS A 99 -15.91 -16.14 -6.22
C LYS A 99 -15.68 -17.29 -7.19
N TRP A 100 -14.80 -17.07 -8.18
CA TRP A 100 -14.37 -18.08 -9.13
C TRP A 100 -13.01 -18.68 -8.74
N PHE A 101 -12.87 -19.98 -8.91
CA PHE A 101 -11.62 -20.69 -8.74
C PHE A 101 -11.16 -21.24 -10.10
N LYS A 102 -9.90 -20.96 -10.41
CA LYS A 102 -9.22 -21.29 -11.66
C LYS A 102 -7.89 -21.99 -11.35
N ASN A 103 -7.39 -22.75 -12.31
CA ASN A 103 -6.05 -23.33 -12.27
C ASN A 103 -5.05 -22.33 -12.84
N ASN A 104 -4.40 -21.53 -11.99
CA ASN A 104 -3.39 -20.54 -12.42
C ASN A 104 -3.88 -19.65 -13.59
N GLY A 105 -5.11 -19.12 -13.46
CA GLY A 105 -5.75 -18.28 -14.48
C GLY A 105 -6.44 -19.03 -15.61
N GLN A 106 -6.18 -20.33 -15.78
CA GLN A 106 -6.80 -21.21 -16.79
C GLN A 106 -7.92 -22.08 -16.19
N ASN A 107 -8.71 -22.72 -17.05
CA ASN A 107 -9.69 -23.71 -16.61
C ASN A 107 -8.98 -25.01 -16.21
N PHE A 108 -9.57 -25.79 -15.31
CA PHE A 108 -9.10 -27.13 -14.97
C PHE A 108 -9.42 -28.10 -16.10
N LEU A 109 -8.54 -29.08 -16.35
CA LEU A 109 -8.70 -30.08 -17.41
C LEU A 109 -8.51 -31.50 -16.85
N ILE A 110 -9.45 -32.40 -17.15
CA ILE A 110 -9.37 -33.84 -16.82
C ILE A 110 -9.41 -34.63 -18.13
N GLN A 111 -8.36 -35.39 -18.45
CA GLN A 111 -8.32 -36.26 -19.62
C GLN A 111 -8.89 -37.65 -19.32
N LEU A 112 -9.70 -38.18 -20.25
CA LEU A 112 -10.43 -39.44 -20.11
C LEU A 112 -9.76 -40.64 -20.82
N GLN A 113 -8.86 -40.41 -21.79
CA GLN A 113 -8.22 -41.46 -22.58
C GLN A 113 -6.68 -41.32 -22.53
N THR A 114 -5.99 -42.30 -21.95
CA THR A 114 -4.52 -42.46 -22.09
C THR A 114 -4.23 -43.31 -23.33
N SER A 115 -3.55 -42.76 -24.34
CA SER A 115 -3.08 -43.53 -25.49
C SER A 115 -2.02 -44.55 -25.06
N ARG A 116 -2.40 -45.83 -25.00
CA ARG A 116 -1.47 -46.97 -25.01
C ARG A 116 -1.18 -47.37 -26.46
N ASN A 117 0.06 -47.20 -26.91
CA ASN A 117 0.59 -48.01 -27.99
C ASN A 117 1.25 -49.25 -27.37
N GLU A 118 0.75 -50.42 -27.77
CA GLU A 118 1.20 -51.73 -27.35
C GLU A 118 2.47 -52.16 -28.10
N GLY A 119 3.41 -52.75 -27.36
CA GLY A 119 4.37 -53.75 -27.83
C GLY A 119 4.51 -54.77 -26.70
N GLN A 120 3.96 -55.96 -26.90
CA GLN A 120 3.88 -57.07 -25.93
C GLN A 120 5.23 -57.78 -25.73
N ASP A 121 5.55 -58.13 -24.49
CA ASP A 121 5.86 -59.51 -24.09
C ASP A 121 5.78 -59.68 -22.54
N ALA A 122 5.55 -60.93 -22.14
CA ALA A 122 4.87 -61.40 -20.92
C ALA A 122 5.70 -61.34 -19.59
N PRO A 123 5.10 -61.72 -18.43
CA PRO A 123 5.45 -61.20 -17.11
C PRO A 123 6.54 -61.98 -16.36
N GLY A 124 7.47 -61.26 -15.72
CA GLY A 124 8.36 -61.81 -14.69
C GLY A 124 9.55 -60.92 -14.33
N ALA A 125 9.57 -60.46 -13.06
CA ALA A 125 10.69 -59.90 -12.29
C ALA A 125 11.19 -58.44 -12.54
N THR A 126 11.14 -57.65 -11.45
CA THR A 126 12.08 -56.59 -10.99
C THR A 126 12.62 -55.53 -11.96
N ALA A 127 12.35 -54.23 -11.70
CA ALA A 127 13.34 -53.14 -11.66
C ALA A 127 12.69 -51.79 -11.30
N SER A 128 13.30 -51.05 -10.37
CA SER A 128 13.01 -49.63 -10.11
C SER A 128 13.17 -48.80 -11.39
N ALA A 129 12.12 -48.13 -11.86
CA ALA A 129 12.20 -47.26 -13.03
C ALA A 129 13.22 -46.13 -12.76
N ILE A 130 14.29 -46.07 -13.57
CA ILE A 130 15.31 -45.03 -13.48
C ILE A 130 14.70 -43.72 -13.98
N VAL A 131 14.62 -42.71 -13.11
CA VAL A 131 14.08 -41.38 -13.45
C VAL A 131 15.23 -40.47 -13.91
N VAL A 132 15.10 -39.89 -15.10
CA VAL A 132 16.05 -38.90 -15.65
C VAL A 132 15.61 -37.49 -15.25
N PRO A 133 16.49 -36.67 -14.64
CA PRO A 133 16.23 -35.25 -14.38
C PRO A 133 15.92 -34.44 -15.64
N GLU A 134 14.94 -33.53 -15.54
CA GLU A 134 14.39 -32.77 -16.68
C GLU A 134 15.40 -31.80 -17.29
N ASP A 135 16.29 -31.24 -16.48
CA ASP A 135 17.39 -30.37 -16.91
C ASP A 135 18.32 -31.09 -17.91
N LEU A 136 18.57 -32.39 -17.70
CA LEU A 136 19.41 -33.17 -18.63
C LEU A 136 18.68 -33.48 -19.94
N VAL A 137 17.37 -33.71 -19.89
CA VAL A 137 16.53 -33.92 -21.08
C VAL A 137 16.52 -32.66 -21.95
N GLN A 138 16.43 -31.49 -21.32
CA GLN A 138 16.45 -30.19 -21.99
C GLN A 138 17.82 -29.88 -22.63
N ILE A 139 18.92 -30.20 -21.96
CA ILE A 139 20.26 -30.06 -22.55
C ILE A 139 20.45 -31.04 -23.71
N GLN A 140 20.01 -32.30 -23.57
CA GLN A 140 20.13 -33.30 -24.63
C GLN A 140 19.24 -32.98 -25.84
N SER A 141 18.02 -32.46 -25.64
CA SER A 141 17.12 -32.05 -26.73
C SER A 141 17.71 -30.87 -27.52
N TYR A 142 18.33 -29.92 -26.84
CA TYR A 142 19.07 -28.82 -27.46
C TYR A 142 20.27 -29.32 -28.28
N LEU A 143 21.07 -30.25 -27.75
CA LEU A 143 22.20 -30.84 -28.48
C LEU A 143 21.75 -31.63 -29.71
N ARG A 144 20.60 -32.31 -29.65
CA ARG A 144 19.99 -32.98 -30.81
C ARG A 144 19.51 -31.98 -31.86
N TRP A 145 18.91 -30.85 -31.45
CA TRP A 145 18.55 -29.76 -32.35
C TRP A 145 19.77 -29.14 -33.05
N GLU A 146 20.86 -28.93 -32.31
CA GLU A 146 22.13 -28.45 -32.86
C GLU A 146 22.74 -29.44 -33.86
N ARG A 147 22.76 -30.74 -33.53
CA ARG A 147 23.24 -31.81 -34.43
C ARG A 147 22.40 -31.94 -35.71
N ASN A 148 21.11 -31.68 -35.61
CA ASN A 148 20.18 -31.71 -36.75
C ASN A 148 20.23 -30.43 -37.61
N GLY A 149 21.17 -29.51 -37.33
CA GLY A 149 21.40 -28.32 -38.13
C GLY A 149 20.44 -27.18 -37.84
N LYS A 150 19.92 -27.09 -36.60
CA LYS A 150 19.05 -25.99 -36.12
C LYS A 150 17.82 -25.75 -36.98
N ARG A 151 17.17 -26.84 -37.41
CA ARG A 151 15.93 -26.80 -38.21
C ARG A 151 14.78 -26.22 -37.37
N SER A 152 13.88 -25.49 -38.01
CA SER A 152 12.64 -25.04 -37.37
C SER A 152 11.68 -26.22 -37.20
N TYR A 153 11.18 -26.43 -35.98
CA TYR A 153 10.19 -27.45 -35.64
C TYR A 153 8.80 -26.82 -35.40
N THR A 154 7.74 -27.58 -35.68
CA THR A 154 6.41 -27.30 -35.12
C THR A 154 6.32 -27.78 -33.67
N ALA A 155 5.36 -27.29 -32.88
CA ALA A 155 5.22 -27.66 -31.47
C ALA A 155 5.11 -29.19 -31.23
N ASP A 156 4.47 -29.93 -32.15
CA ASP A 156 4.38 -31.39 -32.08
C ASP A 156 5.71 -32.08 -32.41
N GLN A 157 6.50 -31.50 -33.33
CA GLN A 157 7.84 -32.00 -33.66
C GLN A 157 8.83 -31.73 -32.53
N GLU A 158 8.74 -30.57 -31.88
CA GLU A 158 9.55 -30.19 -30.72
C GLU A 158 9.28 -31.15 -29.55
N LYS A 159 8.01 -31.47 -29.28
CA LYS A 159 7.64 -32.47 -28.28
C LYS A 159 8.20 -33.86 -28.60
N GLY A 160 8.14 -34.28 -29.88
CA GLY A 160 8.70 -35.56 -30.31
C GLY A 160 10.23 -35.63 -30.14
N GLU A 161 10.95 -34.55 -30.45
CA GLU A 161 12.40 -34.48 -30.27
C GLU A 161 12.79 -34.44 -28.79
N TYR A 162 11.98 -33.80 -27.95
CA TYR A 162 12.14 -33.75 -26.51
C TYR A 162 11.96 -35.14 -25.86
N GLU A 163 10.91 -35.87 -26.24
CA GLU A 163 10.68 -37.24 -25.76
C GLU A 163 11.76 -38.22 -26.24
N ALA A 164 12.24 -38.08 -27.48
CA ALA A 164 13.34 -38.91 -27.98
C ALA A 164 14.69 -38.56 -27.30
N ALA A 165 14.92 -37.32 -26.86
CA ALA A 165 16.09 -36.97 -26.04
C ALA A 165 16.03 -37.64 -24.65
N ARG A 166 14.84 -37.72 -24.06
CA ARG A 166 14.60 -38.46 -22.81
C ARG A 166 14.88 -39.95 -22.98
N ALA A 167 14.43 -40.55 -24.09
CA ALA A 167 14.67 -41.97 -24.38
C ALA A 167 16.16 -42.30 -24.50
N GLU A 168 16.96 -41.47 -25.17
CA GLU A 168 18.43 -41.65 -25.29
C GLU A 168 19.13 -41.63 -23.91
N LEU A 169 18.73 -40.73 -23.00
CA LEU A 169 19.30 -40.65 -21.66
C LEU A 169 18.92 -41.84 -20.78
N ILE A 170 17.69 -42.32 -20.90
CA ILE A 170 17.22 -43.55 -20.23
C ILE A 170 18.03 -44.76 -20.74
N GLU A 171 18.29 -44.83 -22.04
CA GLU A 171 19.08 -45.91 -22.63
C GLU A 171 20.53 -45.90 -22.13
N GLU A 172 21.17 -44.73 -22.01
CA GLU A 172 22.52 -44.63 -21.45
C GLU A 172 22.58 -45.03 -19.96
N LEU A 173 21.56 -44.68 -19.16
CA LEU A 173 21.46 -45.14 -17.77
C LEU A 173 21.23 -46.65 -17.68
N ASN A 174 20.41 -47.22 -18.56
CA ASN A 174 20.21 -48.67 -18.66
C ASN A 174 21.48 -49.42 -19.10
N ARG A 175 22.37 -48.76 -19.84
CA ARG A 175 23.72 -49.28 -20.20
C ARG A 175 24.74 -49.15 -19.06
N GLY A 176 24.33 -48.68 -17.88
CA GLY A 176 25.16 -48.60 -16.68
C GLY A 176 26.01 -47.33 -16.56
N VAL A 177 25.71 -46.28 -17.34
CA VAL A 177 26.40 -44.98 -17.19
C VAL A 177 25.87 -44.27 -15.94
N PRO A 178 26.72 -43.91 -14.96
CA PRO A 178 26.25 -43.19 -13.77
C PRO A 178 25.71 -41.79 -14.13
N LEU A 179 24.63 -41.37 -13.47
CA LEU A 179 23.99 -40.05 -13.70
C LEU A 179 24.98 -38.87 -13.58
N LYS A 180 25.98 -38.96 -12.69
CA LYS A 180 27.04 -37.94 -12.55
C LYS A 180 27.89 -37.79 -13.81
N LYS A 181 28.18 -38.91 -14.50
CA LYS A 181 28.98 -38.93 -15.73
C LYS A 181 28.17 -38.39 -16.92
N LEU A 182 26.87 -38.70 -16.97
CA LEU A 182 25.93 -38.10 -17.91
C LEU A 182 25.86 -36.58 -17.75
N ARG A 183 25.73 -36.10 -16.51
CA ARG A 183 25.72 -34.67 -16.19
C ARG A 183 27.00 -33.99 -16.65
N ALA A 184 28.17 -34.49 -16.26
CA ALA A 184 29.47 -33.92 -16.65
C ALA A 184 29.67 -33.87 -18.18
N ARG A 185 29.20 -34.89 -18.91
CA ARG A 185 29.25 -34.93 -20.38
C ARG A 185 28.35 -33.87 -21.00
N LEU A 186 27.13 -33.71 -20.50
CA LEU A 186 26.14 -32.78 -21.03
C LEU A 186 26.46 -31.31 -20.70
N THR A 187 27.08 -31.06 -19.54
CA THR A 187 27.43 -29.70 -19.07
C THR A 187 28.87 -29.27 -19.41
N LYS A 188 29.66 -30.10 -20.12
CA LYS A 188 31.08 -29.85 -20.48
C LYS A 188 31.94 -29.38 -19.28
N THR A 189 31.82 -30.02 -18.13
CA THR A 189 32.59 -29.66 -16.92
C THR A 189 33.79 -30.61 -16.76
N PRO A 190 35.04 -30.14 -16.65
CA PRO A 190 36.19 -31.02 -16.40
C PRO A 190 36.15 -31.62 -14.99
N GLU A 191 36.48 -32.90 -14.83
CA GLU A 191 36.63 -33.54 -13.52
C GLU A 191 37.85 -32.97 -12.78
N SER A 192 37.64 -32.32 -11.62
CA SER A 192 38.72 -31.83 -10.76
C SER A 192 39.30 -32.95 -9.90
N SER A 193 40.59 -33.26 -10.07
CA SER A 193 41.40 -33.95 -9.06
C SER A 193 42.16 -32.91 -8.24
N GLY A 194 42.20 -33.11 -6.91
CA GLY A 194 42.62 -32.08 -5.95
C GLY A 194 44.11 -32.00 -5.64
N SER A 195 44.54 -30.85 -5.10
CA SER A 195 45.54 -30.70 -4.02
C SER A 195 45.67 -29.22 -3.59
N ASP A 196 46.09 -29.01 -2.35
CA ASP A 196 46.15 -27.78 -1.55
C ASP A 196 47.02 -26.60 -2.07
N ALA A 197 46.48 -25.37 -1.88
CA ALA A 197 47.03 -24.02 -1.54
C ALA A 197 48.39 -23.49 -2.11
N PRO A 198 48.69 -22.14 -2.12
CA PRO A 198 47.93 -20.98 -1.63
C PRO A 198 47.78 -19.80 -2.63
N ALA A 199 47.08 -18.76 -2.18
CA ALA A 199 46.65 -17.54 -2.88
C ALA A 199 47.74 -16.72 -3.59
N SER A 200 47.41 -16.20 -4.79
CA SER A 200 47.61 -14.79 -5.21
C SER A 200 47.14 -14.52 -6.66
N GLN A 201 46.60 -13.31 -6.86
CA GLN A 201 46.32 -12.62 -8.13
C GLN A 201 45.07 -13.03 -8.91
N THR A 202 44.01 -12.25 -8.72
CA THR A 202 42.81 -12.18 -9.55
C THR A 202 43.19 -11.77 -10.98
N THR A 203 43.43 -12.74 -11.85
CA THR A 203 43.40 -12.52 -13.30
C THR A 203 41.94 -12.32 -13.69
N ILE A 204 41.61 -11.15 -14.22
CA ILE A 204 40.30 -10.85 -14.80
C ILE A 204 40.08 -11.85 -15.95
N THR A 205 39.23 -12.86 -15.73
CA THR A 205 38.89 -13.90 -16.71
C THR A 205 37.69 -13.53 -17.60
N SER A 206 37.03 -12.40 -17.32
CA SER A 206 35.84 -11.93 -18.04
C SER A 206 36.12 -10.70 -18.90
N VAL A 207 35.54 -10.64 -20.10
CA VAL A 207 35.57 -9.45 -20.98
C VAL A 207 35.00 -8.22 -20.23
N PRO A 208 35.71 -7.08 -20.16
CA PRO A 208 35.16 -5.84 -19.61
C PRO A 208 33.93 -5.35 -20.36
N GLU A 209 32.89 -4.93 -19.64
CA GLU A 209 31.58 -4.57 -20.20
C GLU A 209 31.64 -3.40 -21.19
N GLU A 210 32.55 -2.45 -20.97
CA GLU A 210 32.83 -1.34 -21.88
C GLU A 210 33.21 -1.84 -23.29
N LEU A 211 33.93 -2.96 -23.39
CA LEU A 211 34.32 -3.53 -24.69
C LEU A 211 33.16 -4.24 -25.37
N VAL A 212 32.30 -4.90 -24.58
CA VAL A 212 31.07 -5.55 -25.08
C VAL A 212 30.14 -4.50 -25.67
N GLN A 213 29.96 -3.36 -25.00
CA GLN A 213 29.16 -2.24 -25.50
C GLN A 213 29.68 -1.68 -26.82
N VAL A 214 30.99 -1.46 -26.93
CA VAL A 214 31.59 -0.95 -28.18
C VAL A 214 31.47 -1.99 -29.30
N GLN A 215 31.66 -3.29 -29.01
CA GLN A 215 31.50 -4.36 -29.99
C GLN A 215 30.05 -4.52 -30.45
N ALA A 216 29.07 -4.42 -29.54
CA ALA A 216 27.65 -4.46 -29.87
C ALA A 216 27.25 -3.28 -30.78
N TYR A 217 27.77 -2.08 -30.52
CA TYR A 217 27.59 -0.91 -31.39
C TYR A 217 28.18 -1.12 -32.78
N LEU A 218 29.39 -1.70 -32.86
CA LEU A 218 30.03 -2.02 -34.15
C LEU A 218 29.23 -3.04 -34.95
N ARG A 219 28.65 -4.05 -34.29
CA ARG A 219 27.73 -5.01 -34.91
C ARG A 219 26.48 -4.32 -35.45
N TRP A 220 25.87 -3.43 -34.67
CA TRP A 220 24.71 -2.64 -35.08
C TRP A 220 25.02 -1.70 -36.26
N GLU A 221 26.16 -1.03 -36.25
CA GLU A 221 26.59 -0.17 -37.35
C GLU A 221 26.88 -0.98 -38.63
N LYS A 222 27.56 -2.13 -38.50
CA LYS A 222 27.83 -3.05 -39.62
C LYS A 222 26.55 -3.67 -40.18
N ALA A 223 25.51 -3.84 -39.36
CA ALA A 223 24.19 -4.27 -39.77
C ALA A 223 23.36 -3.17 -40.47
N GLY A 224 23.92 -1.96 -40.65
CA GLY A 224 23.24 -0.85 -41.32
C GLY A 224 22.33 -0.02 -40.42
N LYS A 225 22.59 -0.01 -39.09
CA LYS A 225 21.81 0.72 -38.07
C LYS A 225 20.31 0.38 -38.07
N PRO A 226 19.94 -0.90 -38.09
CA PRO A 226 18.54 -1.32 -38.06
C PRO A 226 17.87 -0.93 -36.73
N ASN A 227 16.57 -0.70 -36.76
CA ASN A 227 15.80 -0.45 -35.54
C ASN A 227 15.46 -1.80 -34.88
N TYR A 228 16.16 -2.17 -33.81
CA TYR A 228 15.97 -3.43 -33.09
C TYR A 228 14.93 -3.27 -31.96
N SER A 229 14.11 -4.31 -31.71
CA SER A 229 13.32 -4.42 -30.49
C SER A 229 14.23 -4.66 -29.27
N PRO A 230 13.80 -4.36 -28.03
CA PRO A 230 14.58 -4.55 -26.80
C PRO A 230 15.13 -5.97 -26.62
N GLU A 231 14.38 -6.99 -27.04
CA GLU A 231 14.78 -8.40 -26.93
C GLU A 231 15.89 -8.73 -27.94
N LYS A 232 15.77 -8.22 -29.18
CA LYS A 232 16.79 -8.38 -30.21
C LYS A 232 18.07 -7.61 -29.88
N GLN A 233 17.91 -6.47 -29.22
CA GLN A 233 18.99 -5.67 -28.64
C GLN A 233 19.80 -6.48 -27.62
N LEU A 234 19.15 -7.17 -26.69
CA LEU A 234 19.80 -8.05 -25.72
C LEU A 234 20.56 -9.20 -26.38
N VAL A 235 19.95 -9.83 -27.39
CA VAL A 235 20.59 -10.93 -28.15
C VAL A 235 21.88 -10.45 -28.85
N GLU A 236 21.85 -9.29 -29.51
CA GLU A 236 23.07 -8.77 -30.16
C GLU A 236 24.16 -8.38 -29.16
N PHE A 237 23.77 -7.96 -27.95
CA PHE A 237 24.68 -7.67 -26.86
C PHE A 237 25.36 -8.94 -26.31
N GLU A 238 24.60 -10.01 -26.10
CA GLU A 238 25.14 -11.30 -25.68
C GLU A 238 26.04 -11.92 -26.75
N GLU A 239 25.67 -11.78 -28.03
CA GLU A 239 26.51 -12.24 -29.14
C GLU A 239 27.82 -11.45 -29.23
N ALA A 240 27.79 -10.13 -28.98
CA ALA A 240 29.02 -9.33 -28.85
C ALA A 240 29.91 -9.80 -27.70
N ARG A 241 29.32 -10.17 -26.56
CA ARG A 241 30.06 -10.74 -25.41
C ARG A 241 30.68 -12.09 -25.77
N LYS A 242 29.93 -12.98 -26.42
CA LYS A 242 30.43 -14.29 -26.87
C LYS A 242 31.61 -14.16 -27.84
N GLU A 243 31.57 -13.20 -28.76
CA GLU A 243 32.68 -12.95 -29.69
C GLU A 243 33.96 -12.53 -28.97
N LEU A 244 33.86 -11.56 -28.06
CA LEU A 244 35.02 -11.09 -27.31
C LEU A 244 35.55 -12.15 -26.35
N GLN A 245 34.66 -12.94 -25.74
CA GLN A 245 35.04 -14.05 -24.86
C GLN A 245 35.75 -15.15 -25.66
N ALA A 246 35.27 -15.49 -26.85
CA ALA A 246 35.93 -16.45 -27.74
C ALA A 246 37.32 -15.98 -28.18
N GLU A 247 37.54 -14.67 -28.37
CA GLU A 247 38.88 -14.15 -28.67
C GLU A 247 39.83 -14.23 -27.46
N LEU A 248 39.32 -13.98 -26.24
CA LEU A 248 40.06 -14.19 -24.99
C LEU A 248 40.42 -15.67 -24.79
N ASP A 249 39.48 -16.57 -25.01
CA ASP A 249 39.67 -18.02 -24.90
C ASP A 249 40.67 -18.56 -25.94
N ASN A 250 40.81 -17.88 -27.08
CA ASN A 250 41.81 -18.17 -28.12
C ASN A 250 43.19 -17.53 -27.84
N GLY A 251 43.41 -16.97 -26.64
CA GLY A 251 44.71 -16.47 -26.19
C GLY A 251 44.97 -14.99 -26.46
N ALA A 252 43.94 -14.20 -26.81
CA ALA A 252 44.07 -12.74 -26.88
C ALA A 252 44.01 -12.13 -25.47
N SER A 253 44.88 -11.17 -25.19
CA SER A 253 44.78 -10.35 -23.98
C SER A 253 43.72 -9.25 -24.11
N VAL A 254 43.15 -8.82 -22.98
CA VAL A 254 42.20 -7.70 -22.91
C VAL A 254 42.77 -6.42 -23.57
N ASP A 255 44.09 -6.19 -23.46
CA ASP A 255 44.76 -5.05 -24.09
C ASP A 255 44.87 -5.17 -25.62
N GLN A 256 44.97 -6.40 -26.15
CA GLN A 256 44.90 -6.65 -27.59
C GLN A 256 43.48 -6.43 -28.12
N LEU A 257 42.45 -6.84 -27.37
CA LEU A 257 41.05 -6.55 -27.70
C LEU A 257 40.77 -5.04 -27.70
N ARG A 258 41.24 -4.32 -26.67
CA ARG A 258 41.20 -2.85 -26.60
C ARG A 258 41.86 -2.24 -27.84
N LYS A 259 43.09 -2.59 -28.17
CA LYS A 259 43.80 -2.05 -29.34
C LYS A 259 43.13 -2.39 -30.68
N LYS A 260 42.49 -3.56 -30.79
CA LYS A 260 41.76 -3.98 -32.00
C LYS A 260 40.50 -3.15 -32.23
N ILE A 261 39.77 -2.86 -31.16
CA ILE A 261 38.54 -2.05 -31.18
C ILE A 261 38.86 -0.55 -31.39
N VAL A 262 39.97 -0.06 -30.83
CA VAL A 262 40.37 1.36 -30.88
C VAL A 262 40.95 1.80 -32.22
N LYS A 263 41.36 0.87 -33.10
CA LYS A 263 42.09 1.17 -34.36
C LYS A 263 41.28 1.96 -35.42
N GLY A 264 40.06 2.40 -35.10
CA GLY A 264 39.15 3.10 -36.02
C GLY A 264 38.57 4.43 -35.51
N ASN A 265 39.31 5.30 -34.83
CA ASN A 265 38.86 6.69 -34.51
C ASN A 265 37.45 6.79 -33.85
N LEU A 266 37.02 5.75 -33.15
CA LEU A 266 35.63 5.53 -32.72
C LEU A 266 35.34 5.93 -31.27
N GLU A 267 36.34 5.95 -30.38
CA GLU A 267 36.14 6.28 -28.95
C GLU A 267 35.46 7.64 -28.76
N LYS A 268 35.89 8.69 -29.47
CA LYS A 268 35.30 10.04 -29.31
C LYS A 268 33.87 10.17 -29.84
N LYS A 269 33.43 9.32 -30.78
CA LYS A 269 32.06 9.33 -31.32
C LYS A 269 31.13 8.46 -30.48
N VAL A 270 31.62 7.32 -30.01
CA VAL A 270 30.89 6.35 -29.19
C VAL A 270 30.71 6.89 -27.77
N SER A 271 31.73 7.44 -27.12
CA SER A 271 31.60 8.05 -25.78
C SER A 271 30.65 9.26 -25.76
N LYS A 272 30.67 10.13 -26.79
CA LYS A 272 29.74 11.28 -26.89
C LYS A 272 28.29 10.91 -27.19
N GLN A 273 28.03 9.73 -27.77
CA GLN A 273 26.68 9.22 -27.99
C GLN A 273 26.18 8.37 -26.83
N LEU A 274 27.04 7.61 -26.15
CA LEU A 274 26.72 6.84 -24.95
C LEU A 274 26.31 7.75 -23.78
N GLU A 275 26.92 8.92 -23.61
CA GLU A 275 26.47 9.94 -22.63
C GLU A 275 25.03 10.40 -22.86
N LYS A 276 24.50 10.30 -24.08
CA LYS A 276 23.15 10.76 -24.44
C LYS A 276 22.12 9.63 -24.54
N LYS A 277 22.56 8.38 -24.47
CA LYS A 277 21.75 7.20 -24.81
C LYS A 277 22.29 5.99 -24.04
N LYS A 278 21.86 5.82 -22.77
CA LYS A 278 22.02 4.59 -21.98
C LYS A 278 21.17 3.48 -22.62
N TYR A 279 21.74 2.79 -23.61
CA TYR A 279 21.21 1.50 -24.05
C TYR A 279 22.22 0.45 -23.56
N PHE A 280 21.74 -0.65 -22.99
CA PHE A 280 22.48 -1.92 -22.82
C PHE A 280 23.24 -2.23 -21.52
N SER A 281 23.05 -1.51 -20.42
CA SER A 281 23.39 -2.10 -19.11
C SER A 281 22.25 -1.88 -18.12
N VAL A 282 21.80 -2.97 -17.49
CA VAL A 282 21.08 -2.89 -16.22
C VAL A 282 22.12 -2.43 -15.20
N GLU A 283 22.25 -1.11 -15.02
CA GLU A 283 23.11 -0.55 -13.98
C GLU A 283 22.58 -1.10 -12.64
N ARG A 284 23.44 -1.80 -11.89
CA ARG A 284 23.11 -2.28 -10.55
C ARG A 284 24.04 -1.62 -9.56
N ILE A 285 23.51 -1.31 -8.39
CA ILE A 285 24.35 -0.81 -7.30
C ILE A 285 25.23 -1.94 -6.76
N GLN A 286 26.42 -1.58 -6.29
CA GLN A 286 27.24 -2.51 -5.53
C GLN A 286 26.73 -2.57 -4.09
N ARG A 287 26.00 -3.64 -3.75
CA ARG A 287 25.53 -3.89 -2.39
C ARG A 287 26.69 -3.99 -1.39
N ARG A 288 26.60 -3.26 -0.28
CA ARG A 288 27.60 -3.35 0.81
C ARG A 288 27.39 -4.63 1.60
N ASN A 289 28.47 -5.39 1.82
CA ASN A 289 28.45 -6.54 2.72
C ASN A 289 28.28 -6.03 4.17
N ARG A 290 27.29 -6.55 4.91
CA ARG A 290 26.91 -6.06 6.24
C ARG A 290 26.55 -7.21 7.17
N ASP A 291 26.80 -7.00 8.45
CA ASP A 291 26.32 -7.90 9.49
C ASP A 291 24.83 -7.61 9.75
N ILE A 292 23.97 -8.51 9.30
CA ILE A 292 22.51 -8.39 9.45
C ILE A 292 22.05 -8.37 10.90
N THR A 293 22.87 -8.77 11.87
CA THR A 293 22.53 -8.60 13.29
C THR A 293 22.49 -7.13 13.73
N GLN A 294 23.16 -6.23 12.99
CA GLN A 294 23.07 -4.79 13.21
C GLN A 294 21.68 -4.22 12.86
N LEU A 295 20.87 -5.00 12.14
CA LEU A 295 19.48 -4.63 11.81
C LEU A 295 18.48 -5.06 12.90
N LEU A 296 18.93 -5.64 14.01
CA LEU A 296 18.05 -6.09 15.09
C LEU A 296 17.29 -4.92 15.71
N ASN A 297 15.96 -4.98 15.62
CA ASN A 297 15.04 -4.23 16.46
C ASN A 297 14.49 -5.21 17.49
N LYS A 298 14.73 -4.91 18.76
CA LYS A 298 14.18 -5.65 19.88
C LYS A 298 13.96 -4.67 21.01
N HIS A 299 12.70 -4.49 21.36
CA HIS A 299 12.34 -3.67 22.51
C HIS A 299 12.14 -4.59 23.71
N LYS A 300 12.47 -4.13 24.92
CA LYS A 300 12.13 -4.92 26.10
C LYS A 300 10.60 -5.05 26.11
N PRO A 301 10.04 -6.27 26.25
CA PRO A 301 8.60 -6.43 26.36
C PRO A 301 8.16 -5.60 27.56
N VAL A 302 7.42 -4.52 27.31
CA VAL A 302 6.58 -3.94 28.33
C VAL A 302 5.55 -5.02 28.58
N VAL A 303 5.65 -5.68 29.74
CA VAL A 303 4.72 -6.70 30.17
C VAL A 303 3.33 -6.07 30.22
N THR A 304 2.57 -6.24 29.14
CA THR A 304 1.17 -5.84 29.04
C THR A 304 0.24 -7.06 29.14
N GLU A 305 0.66 -8.07 29.91
CA GLU A 305 -0.23 -9.15 30.38
C GLU A 305 -0.57 -9.04 31.87
N GLN A 306 -0.10 -8.00 32.56
CA GLN A 306 -0.89 -7.48 33.66
C GLN A 306 -1.88 -6.53 33.03
N GLN A 307 -3.17 -6.79 33.25
CA GLN A 307 -4.16 -5.74 33.31
C GLN A 307 -3.50 -4.56 34.01
N VAL A 308 -3.10 -3.54 33.25
CA VAL A 308 -2.76 -2.25 33.79
C VAL A 308 -4.12 -1.71 34.24
N LYS A 309 -4.58 -2.19 35.41
CA LYS A 309 -5.02 -1.23 36.41
C LYS A 309 -3.83 -0.30 36.51
N ALA A 310 -3.92 0.80 35.77
CA ALA A 310 -3.04 1.93 35.97
C ALA A 310 -2.89 2.05 37.48
N ALA A 311 -1.65 2.06 37.98
CA ALA A 311 -1.42 2.55 39.33
C ALA A 311 -2.27 3.81 39.42
N PRO A 312 -3.28 3.87 40.31
CA PRO A 312 -4.35 4.85 40.17
C PRO A 312 -3.67 6.20 40.09
N LYS A 313 -3.67 6.81 38.89
CA LYS A 313 -3.47 8.24 38.76
C LYS A 313 -4.50 8.78 39.75
N GLN A 314 -4.05 9.54 40.74
CA GLN A 314 -4.99 10.13 41.68
C GLN A 314 -6.08 10.76 40.82
N PRO A 315 -7.35 10.32 41.00
CA PRO A 315 -8.41 10.72 40.10
C PRO A 315 -8.44 12.24 40.06
N THR A 316 -8.43 12.80 38.85
CA THR A 316 -8.50 14.25 38.72
C THR A 316 -9.80 14.74 39.32
N VAL A 317 -9.89 16.03 39.67
CA VAL A 317 -11.13 16.58 40.23
C VAL A 317 -12.33 16.36 39.28
N PHE A 318 -12.07 16.29 37.97
CA PHE A 318 -13.06 15.97 36.95
C PHE A 318 -13.47 14.51 36.89
N ASP A 319 -12.55 13.58 37.19
CA ASP A 319 -12.87 12.15 37.31
C ASP A 319 -13.74 11.91 38.54
N LEU A 320 -13.39 12.53 39.67
CA LEU A 320 -14.18 12.52 40.90
C LEU A 320 -15.56 13.15 40.69
N PHE A 321 -15.63 14.30 40.02
CA PHE A 321 -16.87 15.00 39.70
C PHE A 321 -17.77 14.20 38.74
N THR A 322 -17.19 13.58 37.71
CA THR A 322 -17.95 12.73 36.79
C THR A 322 -18.50 11.50 37.52
N LYS A 323 -17.70 10.91 38.42
CA LYS A 323 -18.09 9.75 39.22
C LYS A 323 -19.20 10.07 40.21
N SER A 324 -19.13 11.22 40.90
CA SER A 324 -20.18 11.66 41.83
C SER A 324 -21.53 11.87 41.13
N LEU A 325 -21.52 12.39 39.90
CA LEU A 325 -22.72 12.52 39.06
C LEU A 325 -23.31 11.16 38.64
N GLN A 326 -22.48 10.14 38.47
CA GLN A 326 -22.90 8.79 38.05
C GLN A 326 -23.38 7.91 39.21
N GLU A 327 -22.82 8.10 40.41
CA GLU A 327 -23.21 7.34 41.62
C GLU A 327 -24.49 7.91 42.26
N GLY A 328 -24.79 9.19 42.03
CA GLY A 328 -25.84 9.92 42.74
C GLY A 328 -27.28 9.67 42.31
N ASN A 329 -27.57 9.24 41.08
CA ASN A 329 -28.94 8.99 40.59
C ASN A 329 -28.93 8.23 39.25
N ASN A 330 -30.08 7.67 38.85
CA ASN A 330 -30.30 6.98 37.57
C ASN A 330 -30.25 7.96 36.38
N CYS A 331 -29.07 8.53 36.15
CA CYS A 331 -28.79 9.69 35.31
C CYS A 331 -28.23 9.25 33.96
N ASP A 332 -28.76 9.78 32.87
CA ASP A 332 -28.26 9.60 31.50
C ASP A 332 -27.32 10.75 31.15
N VAL A 333 -26.06 10.50 30.82
CA VAL A 333 -25.19 11.56 30.27
C VAL A 333 -25.60 11.79 28.82
N LEU A 334 -26.05 13.00 28.51
CA LEU A 334 -26.40 13.42 27.15
C LEU A 334 -25.11 13.84 26.42
N SER A 335 -24.33 14.75 27.00
CA SER A 335 -23.13 15.29 26.36
C SER A 335 -22.03 15.53 27.38
N ARG A 336 -20.77 15.34 26.96
CA ARG A 336 -19.58 15.62 27.77
C ARG A 336 -18.52 16.27 26.90
N LYS A 337 -18.10 17.48 27.28
CA LYS A 337 -17.02 18.22 26.62
C LYS A 337 -16.03 18.73 27.64
N LEU A 338 -14.75 18.45 27.43
CA LEU A 338 -13.64 19.03 28.18
C LEU A 338 -13.00 20.10 27.29
N PHE A 339 -12.87 21.31 27.81
CA PHE A 339 -12.25 22.44 27.14
C PHE A 339 -10.95 22.80 27.87
N LYS A 340 -9.85 22.93 27.13
CA LYS A 340 -8.56 23.39 27.67
C LYS A 340 -8.41 24.90 27.47
N ILE A 341 -7.98 25.60 28.50
CA ILE A 341 -7.77 27.05 28.53
C ILE A 341 -6.40 27.31 29.16
N GLY A 342 -5.33 27.23 28.35
CA GLY A 342 -3.96 27.24 28.87
C GLY A 342 -3.68 26.00 29.73
N ASP A 343 -3.21 26.20 30.96
CA ASP A 343 -2.98 25.12 31.95
C ASP A 343 -4.26 24.71 32.71
N GLU A 344 -5.39 25.35 32.41
CA GLU A 344 -6.66 25.14 33.10
C GLU A 344 -7.65 24.37 32.23
N GLU A 345 -8.62 23.73 32.87
CA GLU A 345 -9.61 22.90 32.18
C GLU A 345 -11.02 23.19 32.68
N ILE A 346 -11.98 23.06 31.76
CA ILE A 346 -13.41 23.21 32.04
C ILE A 346 -14.15 22.03 31.46
N LEU A 347 -14.82 21.30 32.33
CA LEU A 347 -15.66 20.17 31.99
C LEU A 347 -17.12 20.59 31.97
N ALA A 348 -17.75 20.51 30.81
CA ALA A 348 -19.18 20.74 30.63
C ALA A 348 -19.90 19.40 30.36
N ILE A 349 -20.89 19.08 31.17
CA ILE A 349 -21.68 17.85 31.08
C ILE A 349 -23.16 18.21 31.02
N ALA A 350 -23.86 17.74 30.00
CA ALA A 350 -25.31 17.70 29.97
C ALA A 350 -25.79 16.30 30.39
N THR A 351 -26.75 16.25 31.29
CA THR A 351 -27.33 15.03 31.83
C THR A 351 -28.85 15.06 31.74
N ASN A 352 -29.51 13.90 31.69
CA ASN A 352 -30.94 13.75 31.80
C ASN A 352 -31.26 12.89 33.03
N THR A 353 -32.03 13.43 33.96
CA THR A 353 -32.55 12.69 35.11
C THR A 353 -34.06 12.81 35.11
N LEU A 354 -34.77 11.69 35.01
CA LEU A 354 -36.24 11.63 35.04
C LEU A 354 -36.92 12.55 34.01
N GLY A 355 -36.33 12.71 32.82
CA GLY A 355 -36.87 13.54 31.73
C GLY A 355 -36.46 15.01 31.77
N LYS A 356 -35.71 15.44 32.79
CA LYS A 356 -35.19 16.81 32.89
C LYS A 356 -33.72 16.89 32.53
N THR A 357 -33.36 17.86 31.69
CA THR A 357 -31.96 18.11 31.34
C THR A 357 -31.30 18.98 32.40
N ARG A 358 -30.14 18.56 32.89
CA ARG A 358 -29.26 19.35 33.77
C ARG A 358 -27.90 19.53 33.15
N VAL A 359 -27.41 20.75 33.21
CA VAL A 359 -26.08 21.13 32.74
C VAL A 359 -25.17 21.41 33.92
N HIS A 360 -24.00 20.80 33.90
CA HIS A 360 -22.97 20.90 34.92
C HIS A 360 -21.70 21.44 34.27
N LEU A 361 -21.18 22.57 34.74
CA LEU A 361 -19.87 23.08 34.32
C LEU A 361 -18.94 23.10 35.52
N ALA A 362 -17.87 22.33 35.48
CA ALA A 362 -16.86 22.27 36.53
C ALA A 362 -15.50 22.74 36.01
N THR A 363 -14.72 23.39 36.86
CA THR A 363 -13.35 23.81 36.57
C THR A 363 -12.42 23.57 37.77
N ASN A 364 -11.16 23.25 37.48
CA ASN A 364 -10.09 23.13 38.47
C ASN A 364 -9.45 24.48 38.83
N ARG A 365 -10.02 25.58 38.33
CA ARG A 365 -9.58 26.95 38.61
C ARG A 365 -10.06 27.41 39.99
N MET A 366 -9.18 28.12 40.69
CA MET A 366 -9.44 28.63 42.05
C MET A 366 -9.80 30.13 42.10
N GLU A 367 -9.61 30.85 40.99
CA GLU A 367 -9.99 32.26 40.89
C GLU A 367 -11.49 32.39 40.54
N PRO A 368 -12.20 33.42 41.04
CA PRO A 368 -13.62 33.62 40.73
C PRO A 368 -13.86 33.76 39.22
N LEU A 369 -14.74 32.91 38.69
CA LEU A 369 -15.12 32.88 37.28
C LEU A 369 -16.61 33.16 37.13
N ILE A 370 -16.97 33.89 36.08
CA ILE A 370 -18.37 34.13 35.71
C ILE A 370 -18.65 33.40 34.40
N LEU A 371 -19.70 32.57 34.41
CA LEU A 371 -20.29 31.97 33.23
C LEU A 371 -21.22 32.99 32.57
N HIS A 372 -20.90 33.42 31.36
CA HIS A 372 -21.79 34.23 30.52
C HIS A 372 -22.38 33.34 29.43
N TRP A 373 -23.63 32.92 29.59
CA TRP A 373 -24.25 31.84 28.83
C TRP A 373 -25.62 32.21 28.29
N ALA A 374 -26.05 31.48 27.27
CA ALA A 374 -27.39 31.59 26.70
C ALA A 374 -27.88 30.21 26.28
N LEU A 375 -29.12 30.13 25.80
CA LEU A 375 -29.70 28.92 25.25
C LEU A 375 -29.88 29.02 23.74
N ALA A 376 -29.79 27.88 23.07
CA ALA A 376 -29.86 27.77 21.63
C ALA A 376 -30.96 26.79 21.21
N LYS A 377 -31.92 27.23 20.40
CA LYS A 377 -32.85 26.31 19.69
C LYS A 377 -32.20 25.78 18.40
N LYS A 378 -31.32 26.57 17.78
CA LYS A 378 -30.39 26.15 16.72
C LYS A 378 -28.94 26.49 17.13
N PRO A 379 -27.95 25.70 16.70
CA PRO A 379 -26.54 25.97 17.01
C PRO A 379 -26.12 27.39 16.65
N GLY A 380 -25.44 28.07 17.57
CA GLY A 380 -24.94 29.45 17.40
C GLY A 380 -25.94 30.57 17.74
N GLU A 381 -27.19 30.26 18.07
CA GLU A 381 -28.16 31.25 18.56
C GLU A 381 -27.92 31.60 20.03
N TRP A 382 -27.98 32.90 20.37
CA TRP A 382 -27.96 33.40 21.74
C TRP A 382 -29.37 33.87 22.14
N GLU A 383 -30.07 33.07 22.93
CA GLU A 383 -31.37 33.40 23.54
C GLU A 383 -31.23 33.44 25.06
N ALA A 384 -31.65 34.55 25.69
CA ALA A 384 -31.60 34.67 27.14
C ALA A 384 -32.46 33.57 27.82
N PRO A 385 -31.95 32.93 28.88
CA PRO A 385 -32.71 31.90 29.58
C PRO A 385 -33.97 32.49 30.25
N PRO A 386 -35.12 31.80 30.24
CA PRO A 386 -36.29 32.24 31.00
C PRO A 386 -36.00 32.27 32.50
N SER A 387 -36.68 33.15 33.24
CA SER A 387 -36.45 33.30 34.69
C SER A 387 -36.71 32.04 35.52
N SER A 388 -37.41 31.03 34.97
CA SER A 388 -37.67 29.74 35.62
C SER A 388 -36.44 28.84 35.75
N ILE A 389 -35.42 29.00 34.88
CA ILE A 389 -34.26 28.11 34.81
C ILE A 389 -32.95 28.77 35.28
N VAL A 390 -33.03 30.05 35.65
CA VAL A 390 -31.86 30.85 36.00
C VAL A 390 -31.40 30.47 37.42
N PRO A 391 -30.13 30.06 37.61
CA PRO A 391 -29.62 29.73 38.94
C PRO A 391 -29.70 30.92 39.90
N SER A 392 -29.88 30.65 41.19
CA SER A 392 -29.96 31.68 42.23
C SER A 392 -28.69 32.54 42.24
N GLY A 393 -28.86 33.87 42.27
CA GLY A 393 -27.74 34.83 42.24
C GLY A 393 -27.20 35.16 40.84
N SER A 394 -27.84 34.67 39.78
CA SER A 394 -27.47 35.04 38.41
C SER A 394 -28.12 36.36 37.97
N THR A 395 -27.48 37.06 37.03
CA THR A 395 -28.00 38.29 36.43
C THR A 395 -28.43 38.03 34.98
N VAL A 396 -29.71 38.23 34.67
CA VAL A 396 -30.23 38.08 33.30
C VAL A 396 -29.98 39.36 32.51
N LEU A 397 -29.44 39.20 31.31
CA LEU A 397 -29.14 40.26 30.34
C LEU A 397 -30.06 40.10 29.10
N ASP A 398 -29.94 41.01 28.12
CA ASP A 398 -30.80 41.04 26.94
C ASP A 398 -30.80 39.71 26.13
N LYS A 399 -29.62 39.11 25.95
CA LYS A 399 -29.44 37.86 25.16
C LYS A 399 -28.75 36.72 25.89
N ALA A 400 -28.43 36.91 27.17
CA ALA A 400 -27.60 36.00 27.93
C ALA A 400 -27.92 36.10 29.43
N CYS A 401 -27.26 35.27 30.22
CA CYS A 401 -27.28 35.31 31.67
C CYS A 401 -25.86 35.16 32.19
N GLU A 402 -25.55 35.87 33.27
CA GLU A 402 -24.29 35.75 34.00
C GLU A 402 -24.51 35.01 35.32
N THR A 403 -23.80 33.89 35.50
CA THR A 403 -23.86 33.06 36.71
C THR A 403 -22.45 32.89 37.25
N SER A 404 -22.24 33.15 38.54
CA SER A 404 -20.93 32.93 39.17
C SER A 404 -20.73 31.46 39.49
N PHE A 405 -19.52 30.95 39.31
CA PHE A 405 -19.20 29.60 39.76
C PHE A 405 -19.14 29.54 41.29
N GLY A 406 -19.70 28.48 41.87
CA GLY A 406 -19.61 28.20 43.30
C GLY A 406 -18.43 27.29 43.62
N GLU A 407 -17.76 27.52 44.75
CA GLU A 407 -16.69 26.64 45.24
C GLU A 407 -17.28 25.33 45.79
N SER A 408 -16.56 24.23 45.57
CA SER A 408 -16.94 22.89 46.02
C SER A 408 -15.70 22.03 46.25
N GLU A 409 -15.87 20.91 46.97
CA GLU A 409 -14.78 20.00 47.33
C GLU A 409 -15.21 18.54 47.14
N LEU A 410 -14.35 17.76 46.49
CA LEU A 410 -14.51 16.32 46.29
C LEU A 410 -13.23 15.61 46.69
N ASP A 411 -13.31 14.68 47.64
CA ASP A 411 -12.17 13.91 48.19
C ASP A 411 -10.92 14.77 48.52
N GLY A 412 -11.12 15.96 49.10
CA GLY A 412 -10.03 16.88 49.46
C GLY A 412 -9.50 17.76 48.32
N VAL A 413 -10.08 17.66 47.12
CA VAL A 413 -9.71 18.47 45.96
C VAL A 413 -10.79 19.54 45.72
N GLN A 414 -10.37 20.80 45.73
CA GLN A 414 -11.26 21.93 45.48
C GLN A 414 -11.49 22.13 43.97
N TYR A 415 -12.71 22.51 43.62
CA TYR A 415 -13.12 22.88 42.27
C TYR A 415 -14.21 23.94 42.34
N GLN A 416 -14.49 24.56 41.20
CA GLN A 416 -15.64 25.45 41.06
C GLN A 416 -16.67 24.84 40.10
N VAL A 417 -17.96 25.02 40.39
CA VAL A 417 -19.07 24.42 39.62
C VAL A 417 -20.26 25.36 39.45
N VAL A 418 -20.93 25.24 38.31
CA VAL A 418 -22.27 25.78 38.05
C VAL A 418 -23.19 24.64 37.62
N GLU A 419 -24.35 24.56 38.27
CA GLU A 419 -25.42 23.63 37.90
C GLU A 419 -26.64 24.41 37.39
N ILE A 420 -27.18 23.99 36.24
CA ILE A 420 -28.33 24.63 35.59
C ILE A 420 -29.36 23.52 35.28
N GLU A 421 -30.57 23.64 35.82
CA GLU A 421 -31.69 22.76 35.48
C GLU A 421 -32.53 23.42 34.37
N LEU A 422 -32.75 22.69 33.27
CA LEU A 422 -33.50 23.18 32.10
C LEU A 422 -34.92 22.63 32.06
N ASP A 423 -35.86 23.46 31.59
CA ASP A 423 -37.26 23.09 31.40
C ASP A 423 -37.50 22.43 30.02
N ASP A 424 -38.17 21.27 30.00
CA ASP A 424 -38.89 20.63 28.88
C ASP A 424 -38.20 20.58 27.49
N GLY A 425 -36.91 20.28 27.40
CA GLY A 425 -36.26 19.78 26.17
C GLY A 425 -36.36 20.66 24.90
N ARG A 426 -36.76 21.93 25.04
CA ARG A 426 -37.00 22.87 23.93
C ARG A 426 -35.71 23.41 23.30
N TYR A 427 -34.63 23.39 24.07
CA TYR A 427 -33.33 23.91 23.67
C TYR A 427 -32.43 22.75 23.25
N LYS A 428 -31.63 22.98 22.21
CA LYS A 428 -30.75 21.98 21.61
C LYS A 428 -29.29 22.13 22.05
N GLY A 429 -28.93 23.28 22.64
CA GLY A 429 -27.63 23.48 23.24
C GLY A 429 -27.53 24.80 23.99
N MET A 430 -26.31 25.09 24.43
CA MET A 430 -25.96 26.24 25.26
C MET A 430 -24.62 26.83 24.80
N PRO A 431 -24.62 27.96 24.08
CA PRO A 431 -23.41 28.74 23.90
C PRO A 431 -23.04 29.44 25.20
N PHE A 432 -21.74 29.57 25.45
CA PHE A 432 -21.23 30.33 26.58
C PHE A 432 -19.83 30.86 26.32
N VAL A 433 -19.47 31.88 27.08
CA VAL A 433 -18.11 32.39 27.24
C VAL A 433 -17.88 32.60 28.74
N LEU A 434 -16.62 32.75 29.12
CA LEU A 434 -16.26 32.90 30.52
C LEU A 434 -15.66 34.27 30.73
N ARG A 435 -15.95 34.87 31.88
CA ARG A 435 -15.49 36.21 32.21
C ARG A 435 -14.71 36.17 33.53
N ARG A 436 -13.49 36.71 33.48
CA ARG A 436 -12.59 36.87 34.62
C ARG A 436 -12.31 38.37 34.78
N GLY A 437 -12.99 39.01 35.73
CA GLY A 437 -12.97 40.47 35.85
C GLY A 437 -13.45 41.13 34.54
N GLU A 438 -12.53 41.83 33.85
CA GLU A 438 -12.78 42.46 32.54
C GLU A 438 -12.33 41.59 31.34
N THR A 439 -11.65 40.47 31.58
CA THR A 439 -11.15 39.58 30.52
C THR A 439 -12.21 38.57 30.10
N TRP A 440 -12.43 38.45 28.78
CA TRP A 440 -13.28 37.42 28.19
C TRP A 440 -12.44 36.25 27.70
N ILE A 441 -12.89 35.04 28.02
CA ILE A 441 -12.24 33.79 27.65
C ILE A 441 -13.16 33.06 26.68
N LYS A 442 -12.57 32.66 25.55
CA LYS A 442 -13.23 32.02 24.41
C LYS A 442 -12.47 30.75 24.01
N ASN A 443 -13.13 29.89 23.24
CA ASN A 443 -12.54 28.70 22.66
C ASN A 443 -11.91 29.03 21.30
N ASN A 444 -10.60 29.34 21.26
CA ASN A 444 -9.86 29.65 20.03
C ASN A 444 -10.61 30.65 19.12
N ASP A 445 -10.85 31.87 19.66
CA ASP A 445 -11.61 32.97 19.04
C ASP A 445 -13.12 32.74 18.82
N SER A 446 -13.65 31.56 19.16
CA SER A 446 -15.07 31.22 19.09
C SER A 446 -15.71 31.05 20.47
N ASP A 447 -17.04 31.16 20.56
CA ASP A 447 -17.76 30.89 21.80
C ASP A 447 -17.74 29.38 22.12
N PHE A 448 -17.75 29.01 23.40
CA PHE A 448 -17.93 27.60 23.79
C PHE A 448 -19.36 27.16 23.47
N TYR A 449 -19.55 25.86 23.18
CA TYR A 449 -20.89 25.33 22.88
C TYR A 449 -21.07 23.90 23.40
N LEU A 450 -22.09 23.73 24.25
CA LEU A 450 -22.54 22.44 24.75
C LEU A 450 -23.82 22.01 24.03
N ASP A 451 -23.85 20.81 23.45
CA ASP A 451 -25.02 20.25 22.77
C ASP A 451 -25.83 19.36 23.73
N PHE A 452 -27.16 19.36 23.62
CA PHE A 452 -28.05 18.58 24.49
C PHE A 452 -28.68 17.34 23.81
N ASN A 453 -28.53 17.18 22.50
CA ASN A 453 -29.15 16.11 21.70
C ASN A 453 -28.21 14.94 21.38
N THR A 454 -26.91 15.07 21.65
CA THR A 454 -26.03 13.91 21.65
C THR A 454 -26.58 12.93 22.69
N LYS A 455 -26.82 11.68 22.32
CA LYS A 455 -27.05 10.61 23.29
C LYS A 455 -25.74 9.85 23.36
N VAL A 456 -24.98 9.98 24.43
CA VAL A 456 -24.00 8.95 24.78
C VAL A 456 -24.82 7.67 24.93
N THR A 457 -24.67 6.73 24.00
CA THR A 457 -25.46 5.50 24.01
C THR A 457 -25.07 4.74 25.28
N LYS A 458 -26.01 4.61 26.23
CA LYS A 458 -25.80 3.82 27.45
C LYS A 458 -25.39 2.40 27.04
N LYS A 459 -24.18 2.03 27.46
CA LYS A 459 -23.68 0.67 27.75
C LYS A 459 -24.74 -0.41 27.54
N SER A 460 -24.58 -1.23 26.50
CA SER A 460 -25.07 -2.59 26.60
C SER A 460 -24.36 -3.23 27.80
N LYS A 461 -25.14 -3.83 28.70
CA LYS A 461 -24.64 -4.76 29.71
C LYS A 461 -23.61 -5.67 29.07
N ASP A 462 -22.50 -5.89 29.78
CA ASP A 462 -21.53 -6.95 29.50
C ASP A 462 -22.25 -8.25 29.14
N THR A 463 -22.44 -8.48 27.85
CA THR A 463 -22.66 -9.80 27.29
C THR A 463 -21.31 -10.26 26.80
N GLY A 464 -20.58 -10.92 27.71
CA GLY A 464 -19.50 -11.87 27.45
C GLY A 464 -18.32 -11.39 26.61
N ASP A 465 -17.15 -11.25 27.24
CA ASP A 465 -15.80 -11.41 26.65
C ASP A 465 -15.39 -10.50 25.45
N ALA A 466 -16.31 -9.74 24.83
CA ALA A 466 -16.10 -9.03 23.58
C ALA A 466 -15.26 -7.74 23.68
N GLY A 467 -14.94 -7.29 24.88
CA GLY A 467 -14.08 -6.11 25.14
C GLY A 467 -12.66 -6.45 25.59
N LYS A 468 -12.34 -7.73 25.80
CA LYS A 468 -11.04 -8.13 26.31
C LYS A 468 -10.02 -8.07 25.16
N GLY A 469 -9.10 -7.11 25.20
CA GLY A 469 -8.08 -6.92 24.16
C GLY A 469 -8.42 -5.88 23.10
N THR A 470 -9.35 -4.94 23.35
CA THR A 470 -9.58 -3.77 22.49
C THR A 470 -9.49 -2.47 23.31
N ALA A 471 -9.03 -1.38 22.68
CA ALA A 471 -9.05 -0.04 23.28
C ALA A 471 -10.47 0.57 23.19
N LYS A 472 -11.48 -0.15 23.69
CA LYS A 472 -12.91 0.12 23.44
C LYS A 472 -13.32 1.56 23.78
N ASP A 473 -13.00 2.04 24.98
CA ASP A 473 -13.38 3.39 25.43
C ASP A 473 -12.77 4.47 24.52
N PHE A 474 -11.55 4.27 24.05
CA PHE A 474 -10.88 5.18 23.12
C PHE A 474 -11.52 5.14 21.71
N LEU A 475 -11.90 3.96 21.23
CA LEU A 475 -12.59 3.81 19.95
C LEU A 475 -14.00 4.41 19.97
N GLU A 476 -14.74 4.23 21.06
CA GLU A 476 -16.03 4.90 21.28
C GLU A 476 -15.87 6.42 21.27
N ARG A 477 -14.80 6.93 21.90
CA ARG A 477 -14.48 8.36 21.87
C ARG A 477 -14.17 8.87 20.46
N ILE A 478 -13.40 8.11 19.66
CA ILE A 478 -13.16 8.43 18.25
C ILE A 478 -14.49 8.48 17.49
N ALA A 479 -15.36 7.49 17.69
CA ALA A 479 -16.65 7.42 17.01
C ALA A 479 -17.57 8.61 17.36
N ASP A 480 -17.60 9.02 18.63
CA ASP A 480 -18.36 10.20 19.08
C ASP A 480 -17.86 11.51 18.44
N LEU A 481 -16.55 11.61 18.19
CA LEU A 481 -15.91 12.80 17.61
C LEU A 481 -15.94 12.81 16.07
N GLU A 482 -16.32 11.69 15.42
CA GLU A 482 -16.36 11.59 13.96
C GLU A 482 -17.35 12.59 13.35
N GLU A 483 -18.45 12.91 14.06
CA GLU A 483 -19.44 13.87 13.57
C GLU A 483 -18.86 15.28 13.41
N ASP A 484 -17.97 15.69 14.31
CA ASP A 484 -17.23 16.95 14.22
C ASP A 484 -16.05 16.84 13.23
N ALA A 485 -15.38 15.69 13.19
CA ALA A 485 -14.22 15.45 12.32
C ALA A 485 -14.57 15.47 10.82
N GLN A 486 -15.74 14.97 10.44
CA GLN A 486 -16.20 14.96 9.03
C GLN A 486 -16.54 16.36 8.48
N ARG A 487 -16.43 17.44 9.28
CA ARG A 487 -16.62 18.82 8.78
C ARG A 487 -15.56 19.19 7.75
N SER A 488 -14.30 18.89 8.04
CA SER A 488 -13.17 19.05 7.11
C SER A 488 -11.92 18.33 7.61
N PHE A 489 -10.92 18.14 6.75
CA PHE A 489 -9.62 17.59 7.15
C PHE A 489 -8.95 18.37 8.29
N MET A 490 -9.05 19.71 8.30
CA MET A 490 -8.51 20.52 9.39
C MET A 490 -9.11 20.12 10.74
N HIS A 491 -10.43 19.92 10.83
CA HIS A 491 -11.07 19.48 12.08
C HIS A 491 -10.60 18.09 12.47
N ARG A 492 -10.58 17.15 11.50
CA ARG A 492 -10.14 15.78 11.76
C ARG A 492 -8.71 15.72 12.27
N PHE A 493 -7.77 16.43 11.65
CA PHE A 493 -6.36 16.43 12.07
C PHE A 493 -6.16 17.12 13.43
N ASN A 494 -6.87 18.21 13.71
CA ASN A 494 -6.82 18.81 15.06
C ASN A 494 -7.39 17.88 16.13
N ILE A 495 -8.51 17.22 15.86
CA ILE A 495 -9.06 16.21 16.78
C ILE A 495 -8.08 15.05 16.94
N ALA A 496 -7.47 14.57 15.86
CA ALA A 496 -6.48 13.51 15.92
C ALA A 496 -5.26 13.91 16.77
N ALA A 497 -4.74 15.12 16.59
CA ALA A 497 -3.69 15.71 17.42
C ALA A 497 -4.08 15.73 18.91
N ASP A 498 -5.28 16.22 19.24
CA ASP A 498 -5.80 16.24 20.62
C ASP A 498 -5.97 14.84 21.25
N LEU A 499 -6.07 13.79 20.41
CA LEU A 499 -6.21 12.39 20.84
C LEU A 499 -4.88 11.64 20.93
N VAL A 500 -3.75 12.18 20.47
CA VAL A 500 -2.46 11.48 20.42
C VAL A 500 -2.01 11.00 21.81
N ASP A 501 -2.09 11.87 22.82
CA ASP A 501 -1.73 11.52 24.20
C ASP A 501 -2.64 10.44 24.79
N GLN A 502 -3.94 10.49 24.46
CA GLN A 502 -4.91 9.50 24.92
C GLN A 502 -4.68 8.15 24.23
N ALA A 503 -4.35 8.15 22.94
CA ALA A 503 -3.99 6.96 22.19
C ALA A 503 -2.76 6.28 22.79
N ARG A 504 -1.73 7.07 23.14
CA ARG A 504 -0.54 6.58 23.84
C ARG A 504 -0.87 6.00 25.20
N ASP A 505 -1.65 6.71 26.01
CA ASP A 505 -2.03 6.27 27.36
C ASP A 505 -2.88 4.98 27.32
N ALA A 506 -3.63 4.75 26.23
CA ALA A 506 -4.33 3.50 25.94
C ALA A 506 -3.44 2.36 25.39
N GLY A 507 -2.13 2.60 25.25
CA GLY A 507 -1.14 1.63 24.77
C GLY A 507 -1.22 1.34 23.27
N LEU A 508 -0.58 0.25 22.83
CA LEU A 508 -0.50 -0.14 21.42
C LEU A 508 -1.88 -0.16 20.73
N LEU A 509 -2.90 -0.72 21.39
CA LEU A 509 -4.25 -0.81 20.83
C LEU A 509 -4.91 0.56 20.65
N GLY A 510 -4.58 1.55 21.49
CA GLY A 510 -5.03 2.93 21.31
C GLY A 510 -4.41 3.57 20.06
N ILE A 511 -3.11 3.40 19.88
CA ILE A 511 -2.38 3.90 18.69
C ILE A 511 -2.89 3.20 17.42
N VAL A 512 -3.14 1.89 17.47
CA VAL A 512 -3.76 1.14 16.37
C VAL A 512 -5.17 1.68 16.08
N GLY A 513 -5.96 2.02 17.10
CA GLY A 513 -7.28 2.64 16.93
C GLY A 513 -7.19 3.98 16.18
N LEU A 514 -6.24 4.83 16.56
CA LEU A 514 -5.96 6.09 15.87
C LEU A 514 -5.51 5.85 14.42
N PHE A 515 -4.62 4.88 14.19
CA PHE A 515 -4.20 4.45 12.85
C PHE A 515 -5.38 4.01 11.99
N VAL A 516 -6.23 3.11 12.48
CA VAL A 516 -7.40 2.61 11.73
C VAL A 516 -8.33 3.76 11.35
N TRP A 517 -8.55 4.71 12.25
CA TRP A 517 -9.40 5.87 11.97
C TRP A 517 -8.85 6.75 10.84
N ILE A 518 -7.57 7.11 10.90
CA ILE A 518 -6.90 7.90 9.85
C ILE A 518 -6.78 7.10 8.55
N ARG A 519 -6.54 5.78 8.63
CA ARG A 519 -6.53 4.89 7.45
C ARG A 519 -7.89 4.87 6.75
N PHE A 520 -8.99 4.77 7.49
CA PHE A 520 -10.34 4.80 6.93
C PHE A 520 -10.62 6.13 6.23
N MET A 521 -10.15 7.25 6.78
CA MET A 521 -10.15 8.52 6.06
C MET A 521 -9.33 8.43 4.77
N SER A 522 -8.07 7.97 4.82
CA SER A 522 -7.17 7.94 3.65
C SER A 522 -7.70 7.06 2.50
N THR A 523 -8.47 6.04 2.84
CA THR A 523 -9.05 5.06 1.91
C THR A 523 -10.51 5.36 1.55
N ARG A 524 -10.99 6.60 1.79
CA ARG A 524 -12.33 7.10 1.44
C ARG A 524 -13.49 6.34 2.11
N GLN A 525 -13.24 5.67 3.23
CA GLN A 525 -14.29 5.01 4.04
C GLN A 525 -15.03 5.99 4.96
N LEU A 526 -14.42 7.15 5.25
CA LEU A 526 -15.02 8.24 6.02
C LEU A 526 -15.28 9.45 5.16
N ILE A 527 -16.27 10.24 5.56
CA ILE A 527 -16.59 11.51 4.92
C ILE A 527 -15.48 12.52 5.21
N TRP A 528 -14.95 13.15 4.16
CA TRP A 528 -13.85 14.11 4.29
C TRP A 528 -14.31 15.51 4.72
N ASN A 529 -15.45 15.95 4.21
CA ASN A 529 -15.96 17.30 4.45
C ASN A 529 -17.49 17.33 4.25
N LYS A 530 -18.14 18.27 4.96
CA LYS A 530 -19.58 18.57 4.82
C LYS A 530 -19.78 20.07 4.70
N ASN A 531 -19.76 20.59 3.47
CA ASN A 531 -20.07 21.98 3.13
C ASN A 531 -19.43 23.02 4.08
N TYR A 532 -18.16 22.78 4.43
CA TYR A 532 -17.38 23.67 5.27
C TYR A 532 -16.13 24.09 4.50
N ASN A 533 -15.96 25.39 4.32
CA ASN A 533 -14.86 25.95 3.54
C ASN A 533 -13.63 26.10 4.45
N VAL A 534 -12.53 25.46 4.09
CA VAL A 534 -11.24 25.58 4.80
C VAL A 534 -10.15 25.90 3.81
N LYS A 535 -9.35 26.92 4.14
CA LYS A 535 -8.21 27.28 3.31
C LYS A 535 -7.17 26.15 3.35
N PRO A 536 -6.53 25.79 2.22
CA PRO A 536 -5.47 24.77 2.19
C PRO A 536 -4.36 24.95 3.24
N ARG A 537 -4.00 26.19 3.58
CA ARG A 537 -3.02 26.50 4.65
C ARG A 537 -3.45 26.05 6.04
N GLU A 538 -4.74 26.16 6.37
CA GLU A 538 -5.28 25.73 7.66
C GLU A 538 -5.30 24.19 7.76
N ILE A 539 -5.57 23.50 6.65
CA ILE A 539 -5.45 22.03 6.57
C ILE A 539 -3.98 21.63 6.77
N SER A 540 -3.06 22.25 6.03
CA SER A 540 -1.62 21.98 6.12
C SER A 540 -1.08 22.18 7.53
N GLN A 541 -1.52 23.23 8.23
CA GLN A 541 -1.11 23.53 9.61
C GLN A 541 -1.66 22.51 10.62
N ALA A 542 -2.94 22.13 10.52
CA ALA A 542 -3.51 21.11 11.39
C ALA A 542 -2.86 19.74 11.19
N GLN A 543 -2.51 19.42 9.95
CA GLN A 543 -1.79 18.22 9.58
C GLN A 543 -0.35 18.24 10.12
N ASP A 544 0.34 19.37 10.03
CA ASP A 544 1.70 19.56 10.55
C ASP A 544 1.75 19.37 12.08
N ARG A 545 0.79 19.96 12.80
CA ARG A 545 0.62 19.76 14.25
C ARG A 545 0.46 18.27 14.58
N PHE A 546 -0.43 17.59 13.87
CA PHE A 546 -0.68 16.16 14.09
C PHE A 546 0.58 15.33 13.82
N THR A 547 1.30 15.59 12.74
CA THR A 547 2.53 14.84 12.41
C THR A 547 3.69 15.15 13.34
N ASP A 548 3.77 16.36 13.90
CA ASP A 548 4.73 16.71 14.97
C ASP A 548 4.48 15.92 16.25
N ASP A 549 3.22 15.79 16.67
CA ASP A 549 2.86 14.99 17.85
C ASP A 549 3.24 13.51 17.66
N LEU A 550 3.07 12.98 16.43
CA LEU A 550 3.50 11.62 16.07
C LEU A 550 5.02 11.48 16.00
N GLU A 551 5.75 12.48 15.49
CA GLU A 551 7.22 12.51 15.50
C GLU A 551 7.74 12.46 16.94
N ASN A 552 7.15 13.24 17.84
CA ASN A 552 7.52 13.25 19.26
C ASN A 552 7.27 11.89 19.92
N MET A 553 6.17 11.22 19.57
CA MET A 553 5.92 9.86 20.02
C MET A 553 6.92 8.85 19.44
N TYR A 554 7.28 8.99 18.16
CA TYR A 554 8.27 8.13 17.48
C TYR A 554 9.66 8.22 18.14
N LYS A 555 10.05 9.41 18.59
CA LYS A 555 11.29 9.66 19.36
C LYS A 555 11.22 9.01 20.74
N SER A 556 10.10 9.20 21.44
CA SER A 556 9.97 8.87 22.86
C SER A 556 9.64 7.39 23.13
N TYR A 557 8.99 6.71 22.19
CA TYR A 557 8.50 5.35 22.33
C TYR A 557 8.95 4.47 21.16
N PRO A 558 10.22 4.01 21.15
CA PRO A 558 10.77 3.20 20.07
C PRO A 558 9.97 1.93 19.74
N GLN A 559 9.27 1.36 20.72
CA GLN A 559 8.43 0.17 20.58
C GLN A 559 7.13 0.39 19.79
N TYR A 560 6.83 1.63 19.40
CA TYR A 560 5.66 1.99 18.58
C TYR A 560 6.06 2.53 17.21
N ARG A 561 7.34 2.45 16.82
CA ARG A 561 7.83 3.07 15.59
C ARG A 561 7.20 2.45 14.35
N GLU A 562 6.98 1.14 14.35
CA GLU A 562 6.31 0.43 13.24
C GLU A 562 4.90 1.00 13.01
N ILE A 563 4.07 1.01 14.06
CA ILE A 563 2.68 1.48 13.93
C ILE A 563 2.59 3.00 13.67
N LEU A 564 3.52 3.79 14.22
CA LEU A 564 3.59 5.23 13.96
C LEU A 564 4.00 5.53 12.52
N ARG A 565 4.90 4.74 11.92
CA ARG A 565 5.21 4.84 10.48
C ARG A 565 3.99 4.50 9.63
N MET A 566 3.23 3.47 9.99
CA MET A 566 1.99 3.15 9.30
C MET A 566 0.96 4.28 9.40
N LEU A 567 0.81 4.89 10.58
CA LEU A 567 -0.06 6.05 10.78
C LEU A 567 0.39 7.27 9.98
N LEU A 568 1.68 7.61 10.02
CA LEU A 568 2.27 8.68 9.21
C LEU A 568 2.09 8.42 7.71
N SER A 569 2.13 7.16 7.24
CA SER A 569 1.89 6.84 5.82
C SER A 569 0.46 7.11 5.34
N ALA A 570 -0.51 7.17 6.27
CA ALA A 570 -1.91 7.44 5.98
C ALA A 570 -2.26 8.95 6.01
N VAL A 571 -1.29 9.80 6.34
CA VAL A 571 -1.42 11.26 6.35
C VAL A 571 -0.30 11.86 5.52
N GLY A 572 -0.50 13.02 4.89
CA GLY A 572 0.63 13.71 4.26
C GLY A 572 1.55 14.33 5.31
N ARG A 573 2.70 14.86 4.89
CA ARG A 573 3.65 15.52 5.80
C ARG A 573 3.06 16.69 6.58
N GLY A 574 2.23 17.51 5.94
CA GLY A 574 1.88 18.83 6.42
C GLY A 574 3.04 19.82 6.25
N GLY A 575 2.82 21.06 6.67
CA GLY A 575 3.87 22.07 6.70
C GLY A 575 3.39 23.46 7.09
N GLU A 576 4.31 24.23 7.67
CA GLU A 576 4.11 25.62 8.03
C GLU A 576 4.06 26.56 6.80
N GLY A 577 3.36 27.69 6.95
CA GLY A 577 3.38 28.79 5.97
C GLY A 577 2.53 28.56 4.72
N ASP A 578 3.02 29.03 3.58
CA ASP A 578 2.23 29.14 2.34
C ASP A 578 2.28 27.89 1.44
N VAL A 579 2.87 26.77 1.91
CA VAL A 579 2.95 25.51 1.13
C VAL A 579 1.55 25.02 0.72
N GLY A 580 0.58 25.09 1.64
CA GLY A 580 -0.83 24.83 1.31
C GLY A 580 -1.43 25.87 0.36
N GLN A 581 -1.09 27.16 0.51
CA GLN A 581 -1.60 28.22 -0.40
C GLN A 581 -1.07 28.08 -1.84
N ARG A 582 0.15 27.56 -2.01
CA ARG A 582 0.72 27.32 -3.35
C ARG A 582 -0.18 26.45 -4.22
N ILE A 583 -0.91 25.49 -3.64
CA ILE A 583 -1.90 24.70 -4.37
C ILE A 583 -2.92 25.60 -5.06
N ARG A 584 -3.41 26.63 -4.36
CA ARG A 584 -4.39 27.57 -4.92
C ARG A 584 -3.76 28.54 -5.93
N ASP A 585 -2.55 29.01 -5.63
CA ASP A 585 -1.92 30.05 -6.44
C ASP A 585 -1.36 29.50 -7.75
N GLU A 586 -0.77 28.31 -7.73
CA GLU A 586 -0.18 27.68 -8.92
C GLU A 586 -1.25 27.31 -9.96
N ILE A 587 -2.44 26.86 -9.55
CA ILE A 587 -3.49 26.56 -10.53
C ILE A 587 -3.97 27.81 -11.27
N LEU A 588 -3.96 28.99 -10.61
CA LEU A 588 -4.26 30.27 -11.26
C LEU A 588 -3.16 30.66 -12.27
N VAL A 589 -1.88 30.40 -11.92
CA VAL A 589 -0.75 30.61 -12.82
C VAL A 589 -0.85 29.68 -14.03
N ILE A 590 -1.18 28.40 -13.84
CA ILE A 590 -1.40 27.43 -14.94
C ILE A 590 -2.49 27.92 -15.88
N GLN A 591 -3.64 28.33 -15.34
CA GLN A 591 -4.77 28.82 -16.15
C GLN A 591 -4.39 30.03 -17.00
N ARG A 592 -3.62 30.97 -16.42
CA ARG A 592 -3.16 32.17 -17.10
C ARG A 592 -2.11 31.86 -18.17
N ASN A 593 -1.07 31.10 -17.81
CA ASN A 593 0.07 30.83 -18.68
C ASN A 593 -0.33 29.97 -19.88
N ASN A 594 -1.38 29.14 -19.73
CA ASN A 594 -1.85 28.24 -20.78
C ASN A 594 -3.17 28.69 -21.42
N ASP A 595 -3.73 29.85 -21.05
CA ASP A 595 -5.02 30.34 -21.59
C ASP A 595 -6.15 29.28 -21.50
N CYS A 596 -6.21 28.55 -20.38
CA CYS A 596 -7.13 27.42 -20.18
C CYS A 596 -8.18 27.66 -19.08
N LYS A 597 -8.46 28.93 -18.76
CA LYS A 597 -9.49 29.31 -17.80
C LYS A 597 -10.89 28.89 -18.29
N GLY A 598 -11.71 28.37 -17.37
CA GLY A 598 -13.06 27.89 -17.64
C GLY A 598 -13.16 26.36 -17.64
N GLY A 599 -14.38 25.84 -17.85
CA GLY A 599 -14.65 24.40 -17.82
C GLY A 599 -14.06 23.70 -16.59
N ILE A 600 -13.42 22.55 -16.82
CA ILE A 600 -12.83 21.75 -15.75
C ILE A 600 -11.79 22.51 -14.92
N MET A 601 -10.99 23.40 -15.53
CA MET A 601 -9.90 24.08 -14.83
C MET A 601 -10.43 25.08 -13.81
N GLU A 602 -11.50 25.82 -14.16
CA GLU A 602 -12.14 26.75 -13.23
C GLU A 602 -12.91 26.00 -12.14
N GLU A 603 -13.67 24.96 -12.50
CA GLU A 603 -14.39 24.14 -11.52
C GLU A 603 -13.44 23.48 -10.52
N TRP A 604 -12.32 22.93 -10.99
CA TRP A 604 -11.29 22.34 -10.14
C TRP A 604 -10.61 23.39 -9.24
N HIS A 605 -10.30 24.58 -9.77
CA HIS A 605 -9.81 25.69 -8.95
C HIS A 605 -10.80 26.08 -7.84
N GLN A 606 -12.11 26.16 -8.13
CA GLN A 606 -13.12 26.43 -7.11
C GLN A 606 -13.20 25.32 -6.05
N LYS A 607 -13.05 24.06 -6.47
CA LYS A 607 -12.95 22.91 -5.56
C LYS A 607 -11.75 23.05 -4.63
N LEU A 608 -10.56 23.29 -5.17
CA LEU A 608 -9.31 23.43 -4.42
C LEU A 608 -9.36 24.60 -3.43
N HIS A 609 -9.96 25.71 -3.85
CA HIS A 609 -10.16 26.87 -2.99
C HIS A 609 -11.08 26.59 -1.80
N ASN A 610 -12.06 25.71 -1.98
CA ASN A 610 -12.99 25.33 -0.92
C ASN A 610 -12.43 24.24 0.01
N ASN A 611 -11.92 23.15 -0.58
CA ASN A 611 -11.31 22.02 0.11
C ASN A 611 -10.34 21.30 -0.84
N THR A 612 -9.04 21.42 -0.60
CA THR A 612 -8.06 20.55 -1.24
C THR A 612 -8.07 19.15 -0.59
N SER A 613 -7.84 18.10 -1.37
CA SER A 613 -7.89 16.72 -0.93
C SER A 613 -6.95 15.81 -1.74
N PRO A 614 -6.67 14.58 -1.28
CA PRO A 614 -5.85 13.62 -2.03
C PRO A 614 -6.40 13.28 -3.43
N ASP A 615 -7.72 13.45 -3.66
CA ASP A 615 -8.32 13.27 -4.99
C ASP A 615 -7.74 14.25 -6.04
N ASP A 616 -7.21 15.41 -5.61
CA ASP A 616 -6.63 16.41 -6.52
C ASP A 616 -5.36 15.92 -7.22
N VAL A 617 -4.56 15.07 -6.57
CA VAL A 617 -3.40 14.42 -7.19
C VAL A 617 -3.85 13.56 -8.37
N VAL A 618 -4.91 12.79 -8.18
CA VAL A 618 -5.46 11.90 -9.22
C VAL A 618 -6.13 12.71 -10.34
N ILE A 619 -6.87 13.78 -10.02
CA ILE A 619 -7.47 14.67 -11.02
C ILE A 619 -6.38 15.29 -11.89
N CYS A 620 -5.31 15.79 -11.28
CA CYS A 620 -4.16 16.33 -12.00
C CYS A 620 -3.54 15.27 -12.94
N GLN A 621 -3.37 14.04 -12.43
CA GLN A 621 -2.78 12.94 -13.19
C GLN A 621 -3.64 12.56 -14.40
N ALA A 622 -4.95 12.46 -14.21
CA ALA A 622 -5.89 12.18 -15.29
C ALA A 622 -5.87 13.25 -16.39
N ILE A 623 -5.71 14.52 -16.01
CA ILE A 623 -5.55 15.62 -16.99
C ILE A 623 -4.21 15.49 -17.72
N ILE A 624 -3.12 15.17 -17.03
CA ILE A 624 -1.81 14.95 -17.67
C ILE A 624 -1.87 13.78 -18.66
N ASP A 625 -2.47 12.65 -18.26
CA ASP A 625 -2.57 11.46 -19.08
C ASP A 625 -3.46 11.69 -20.31
N TYR A 626 -4.58 12.40 -20.14
CA TYR A 626 -5.41 12.91 -21.24
C TYR A 626 -4.60 13.72 -22.26
N ILE A 627 -3.76 14.64 -21.80
CA ILE A 627 -2.94 15.48 -22.68
C ILE A 627 -1.84 14.64 -23.36
N LYS A 628 -1.21 13.70 -22.65
CA LYS A 628 -0.19 12.80 -23.19
C LYS A 628 -0.76 11.87 -24.25
N SER A 629 -2.00 11.40 -24.10
CA SER A 629 -2.70 10.51 -25.03
C SER A 629 -3.37 11.25 -26.20
N ASP A 630 -2.85 12.42 -26.59
CA ASP A 630 -3.40 13.25 -27.65
C ASP A 630 -4.89 13.59 -27.46
N PHE A 631 -5.28 13.91 -26.22
CA PHE A 631 -6.61 14.34 -25.83
C PHE A 631 -7.69 13.25 -25.94
N ASP A 632 -7.32 11.98 -25.73
CA ASP A 632 -8.27 10.87 -25.62
C ASP A 632 -9.03 10.88 -24.29
N ILE A 633 -10.32 11.20 -24.35
CA ILE A 633 -11.21 11.28 -23.18
C ILE A 633 -11.38 9.93 -22.46
N ASN A 634 -11.18 8.81 -23.14
CA ASN A 634 -11.25 7.49 -22.50
C ASN A 634 -10.10 7.30 -21.52
N VAL A 635 -8.89 7.79 -21.85
CA VAL A 635 -7.73 7.73 -20.96
C VAL A 635 -7.95 8.57 -19.70
N TYR A 636 -8.57 9.74 -19.83
CA TYR A 636 -8.99 10.57 -18.68
C TYR A 636 -9.88 9.77 -17.72
N TRP A 637 -10.98 9.21 -18.24
CA TRP A 637 -11.94 8.47 -17.43
C TRP A 637 -11.35 7.16 -16.88
N ASP A 638 -10.54 6.45 -17.65
CA ASP A 638 -9.85 5.23 -17.20
C ASP A 638 -8.90 5.53 -16.03
N THR A 639 -8.16 6.64 -16.11
CA THR A 639 -7.24 7.07 -15.06
C THR A 639 -7.99 7.41 -13.77
N LEU A 640 -9.10 8.15 -13.86
CA LEU A 640 -9.94 8.45 -12.69
C LEU A 640 -10.58 7.20 -12.09
N ASN A 641 -11.19 6.34 -12.92
CA ASN A 641 -11.91 5.15 -12.46
C ASN A 641 -10.98 4.12 -11.82
N LYS A 642 -9.78 3.90 -12.38
CA LYS A 642 -8.75 3.01 -11.78
C LYS A 642 -8.33 3.46 -10.38
N ASN A 643 -8.46 4.76 -10.08
CA ASN A 643 -8.13 5.36 -8.79
C ASN A 643 -9.36 5.61 -7.90
N GLY A 644 -10.53 5.06 -8.27
CA GLY A 644 -11.76 5.14 -7.49
C GLY A 644 -12.48 6.49 -7.55
N ILE A 645 -12.16 7.35 -8.52
CA ILE A 645 -12.87 8.62 -8.75
C ILE A 645 -13.85 8.43 -9.91
N THR A 646 -15.13 8.23 -9.58
CA THR A 646 -16.19 8.14 -10.59
C THR A 646 -16.76 9.52 -10.94
N LYS A 647 -17.62 9.59 -11.96
CA LYS A 647 -18.36 10.81 -12.28
C LYS A 647 -19.22 11.28 -11.12
N GLU A 648 -19.87 10.36 -10.41
CA GLU A 648 -20.67 10.66 -9.21
C GLU A 648 -19.79 11.25 -8.11
N ARG A 649 -18.55 10.75 -7.95
CA ARG A 649 -17.58 11.30 -6.99
C ARG A 649 -17.22 12.75 -7.33
N LEU A 650 -16.91 13.06 -8.59
CA LEU A 650 -16.62 14.44 -9.03
C LEU A 650 -17.80 15.40 -8.77
N LEU A 651 -19.03 14.90 -8.92
CA LEU A 651 -20.26 15.65 -8.65
C LEU A 651 -20.60 15.76 -7.15
N SER A 652 -20.02 14.90 -6.30
CA SER A 652 -20.29 14.87 -4.87
C SER A 652 -19.52 15.90 -4.05
N TYR A 653 -18.50 16.54 -4.63
CA TYR A 653 -17.75 17.58 -3.93
C TYR A 653 -18.63 18.81 -3.65
N ASP A 654 -18.40 19.49 -2.53
CA ASP A 654 -19.09 20.75 -2.18
C ASP A 654 -19.07 21.78 -3.32
N ARG A 655 -17.96 21.80 -4.07
CA ARG A 655 -17.82 22.47 -5.36
C ARG A 655 -17.58 21.40 -6.42
N ALA A 656 -18.66 20.96 -7.04
CA ALA A 656 -18.66 19.88 -8.02
C ALA A 656 -17.86 20.23 -9.28
N ILE A 657 -17.24 19.20 -9.86
CA ILE A 657 -16.61 19.26 -11.18
C ILE A 657 -17.57 18.56 -12.16
N HIS A 658 -18.09 19.33 -13.10
CA HIS A 658 -19.10 18.92 -14.08
C HIS A 658 -18.50 18.71 -15.48
N SER A 659 -17.52 19.55 -15.83
CA SER A 659 -16.98 19.65 -17.16
C SER A 659 -15.90 18.59 -17.41
N GLU A 660 -15.91 18.01 -18.61
CA GLU A 660 -14.79 17.22 -19.10
C GLU A 660 -13.63 18.14 -19.56
N PRO A 661 -12.37 17.64 -19.55
CA PRO A 661 -11.25 18.40 -20.08
C PRO A 661 -11.42 18.68 -21.58
N LYS A 662 -11.13 19.92 -21.97
CA LYS A 662 -11.16 20.37 -23.36
C LYS A 662 -10.10 21.42 -23.58
N PHE A 663 -8.93 20.99 -24.06
CA PHE A 663 -7.77 21.85 -24.34
C PHE A 663 -7.51 21.92 -25.84
N ARG A 664 -6.81 22.97 -26.26
CA ARG A 664 -6.34 23.14 -27.64
C ARG A 664 -4.96 22.50 -27.80
N SER A 665 -4.66 22.04 -29.01
CA SER A 665 -3.38 21.38 -29.30
C SER A 665 -2.15 22.27 -29.06
N ASP A 666 -2.27 23.59 -29.24
CA ASP A 666 -1.21 24.56 -28.96
C ASP A 666 -0.87 24.68 -27.46
N GLN A 667 -1.79 24.28 -26.57
CA GLN A 667 -1.60 24.35 -25.13
C GLN A 667 -0.85 23.13 -24.57
N LYS A 668 -0.62 22.09 -25.37
CA LYS A 668 -0.12 20.78 -24.93
C LYS A 668 1.18 20.86 -24.15
N GLU A 669 2.22 21.47 -24.73
CA GLU A 669 3.56 21.52 -24.12
C GLU A 669 3.57 22.36 -22.84
N GLY A 670 2.91 23.52 -22.85
CA GLY A 670 2.80 24.39 -21.68
C GLY A 670 2.05 23.72 -20.52
N LEU A 671 0.92 23.07 -20.82
CA LEU A 671 0.12 22.38 -19.81
C LEU A 671 0.88 21.21 -19.20
N LEU A 672 1.58 20.39 -20.01
CA LEU A 672 2.36 19.26 -19.47
C LEU A 672 3.47 19.74 -18.53
N ARG A 673 4.15 20.84 -18.88
CA ARG A 673 5.17 21.44 -18.02
C ARG A 673 4.56 21.97 -16.72
N ASP A 674 3.52 22.80 -16.82
CA ASP A 674 3.00 23.52 -15.65
C ASP A 674 2.17 22.59 -14.73
N LEU A 675 1.36 21.68 -15.29
CA LEU A 675 0.67 20.64 -14.51
C LEU A 675 1.66 19.62 -13.93
N GLY A 676 2.76 19.30 -14.62
CA GLY A 676 3.82 18.45 -14.08
C GLY A 676 4.50 19.09 -12.85
N ASN A 677 4.69 20.41 -12.86
CA ASN A 677 5.18 21.14 -11.69
C ASN A 677 4.14 21.15 -10.57
N TYR A 678 2.88 21.40 -10.92
CA TYR A 678 1.77 21.43 -9.98
C TYR A 678 1.52 20.09 -9.29
N MET A 679 1.68 18.99 -10.03
CA MET A 679 1.62 17.63 -9.53
C MET A 679 2.59 17.41 -8.36
N ARG A 680 3.82 17.92 -8.47
CA ARG A 680 4.82 17.85 -7.39
C ARG A 680 4.35 18.62 -6.15
N SER A 681 3.77 19.80 -6.32
CA SER A 681 3.20 20.58 -5.21
C SER A 681 2.03 19.86 -4.53
N LEU A 682 1.11 19.28 -5.29
CA LEU A 682 -0.03 18.51 -4.76
C LEU A 682 0.43 17.28 -3.97
N LYS A 683 1.38 16.51 -4.52
CA LYS A 683 1.96 15.34 -3.87
C LYS A 683 2.70 15.69 -2.58
N ALA A 684 3.48 16.77 -2.58
CA ALA A 684 4.19 17.22 -1.38
C ALA A 684 3.26 17.51 -0.18
N VAL A 685 2.02 17.95 -0.45
CA VAL A 685 1.03 18.24 0.60
C VAL A 685 0.19 17.00 0.97
N HIS A 686 -0.32 16.28 -0.03
CA HIS A 686 -1.32 15.23 0.17
C HIS A 686 -0.77 13.80 0.19
N SER A 687 0.45 13.57 -0.29
CA SER A 687 1.05 12.24 -0.39
C SER A 687 2.28 12.14 0.51
N GLY A 688 2.09 11.62 1.73
CA GLY A 688 3.19 11.39 2.68
C GLY A 688 4.25 10.42 2.14
N ALA A 689 3.86 9.51 1.25
CA ALA A 689 4.74 8.50 0.68
C ALA A 689 5.22 8.80 -0.76
N ASP A 690 5.12 10.06 -1.24
CA ASP A 690 5.65 10.40 -2.57
C ASP A 690 7.18 10.49 -2.55
N LEU A 691 7.84 9.60 -3.31
CA LEU A 691 9.29 9.43 -3.32
C LEU A 691 10.05 10.69 -3.76
N GLU A 692 9.66 11.30 -4.87
CA GLU A 692 10.32 12.51 -5.39
C GLU A 692 10.23 13.66 -4.38
N SER A 693 9.05 13.89 -3.81
CA SER A 693 8.82 14.95 -2.83
C SER A 693 9.61 14.71 -1.55
N ALA A 694 9.67 13.47 -1.06
CA ALA A 694 10.41 13.12 0.16
C ALA A 694 11.93 13.25 -0.04
N ILE A 695 12.45 12.82 -1.19
CA ILE A 695 13.86 13.01 -1.58
C ILE A 695 14.18 14.49 -1.66
N ALA A 696 13.38 15.28 -2.38
CA ALA A 696 13.61 16.72 -2.52
C ALA A 696 13.58 17.45 -1.17
N THR A 697 12.68 17.06 -0.27
CA THR A 697 12.59 17.64 1.08
C THR A 697 13.82 17.37 1.93
N CYS A 698 14.42 16.18 1.80
CA CYS A 698 15.64 15.80 2.52
C CYS A 698 16.92 16.34 1.87
N MET A 699 16.99 16.35 0.54
CA MET A 699 18.14 16.85 -0.22
C MET A 699 18.17 18.37 -0.32
N GLY A 700 17.06 19.03 0.02
CA GLY A 700 16.90 20.46 -0.13
C GLY A 700 16.62 20.85 -1.58
N TYR A 701 15.82 21.89 -1.75
CA TYR A 701 15.56 22.48 -3.05
C TYR A 701 15.25 23.96 -2.91
N LYS A 702 15.40 24.67 -4.02
CA LYS A 702 14.99 26.06 -4.15
C LYS A 702 14.01 26.17 -5.31
N SER A 703 12.88 26.78 -5.05
CA SER A 703 11.89 27.15 -6.08
C SER A 703 11.65 28.64 -5.98
N GLU A 704 11.95 29.37 -7.04
CA GLU A 704 11.56 30.77 -7.13
C GLU A 704 10.03 30.85 -7.27
N GLY A 705 9.41 31.82 -6.60
CA GLY A 705 7.98 32.08 -6.76
C GLY A 705 7.73 32.84 -8.06
N GLU A 706 6.71 32.43 -8.82
CA GLU A 706 6.32 33.13 -10.05
C GLU A 706 5.20 34.14 -9.75
N GLY A 707 5.43 35.42 -10.08
CA GLY A 707 4.45 36.48 -9.89
C GLY A 707 4.20 36.81 -8.41
N PHE A 708 3.00 36.49 -7.92
CA PHE A 708 2.57 36.78 -6.54
C PHE A 708 2.88 35.65 -5.56
N MET A 709 3.41 34.52 -6.05
CA MET A 709 3.75 33.36 -5.23
C MET A 709 5.04 33.59 -4.44
N VAL A 710 5.09 33.07 -3.22
CA VAL A 710 6.29 33.10 -2.37
C VAL A 710 7.24 31.96 -2.79
N GLY A 711 8.53 32.27 -2.92
CA GLY A 711 9.56 31.26 -3.20
C GLY A 711 9.77 30.31 -2.02
N VAL A 712 10.20 29.08 -2.30
CA VAL A 712 10.49 28.06 -1.29
C VAL A 712 11.99 27.79 -1.29
N GLN A 713 12.61 27.84 -0.11
CA GLN A 713 13.97 27.37 0.12
C GLN A 713 13.96 26.35 1.25
N ILE A 714 14.29 25.11 0.92
CA ILE A 714 14.52 24.03 1.87
C ILE A 714 15.99 23.65 1.78
N ASN A 715 16.68 23.68 2.92
CA ASN A 715 18.08 23.28 3.00
C ASN A 715 18.18 21.74 3.09
N PRO A 716 19.31 21.14 2.65
CA PRO A 716 19.54 19.71 2.84
C PRO A 716 19.57 19.32 4.33
N VAL A 717 19.20 18.09 4.65
CA VAL A 717 19.31 17.52 6.00
C VAL A 717 20.78 17.21 6.30
N ASN A 718 21.23 17.55 7.51
CA ASN A 718 22.58 17.29 7.99
C ASN A 718 22.78 15.80 8.32
N GLY A 719 24.01 15.31 8.20
CA GLY A 719 24.37 13.94 8.62
C GLY A 719 24.12 12.84 7.59
N LEU A 720 23.61 13.18 6.39
CA LEU A 720 23.56 12.25 5.25
C LEU A 720 24.97 11.89 4.80
N SER A 721 25.19 10.63 4.41
CA SER A 721 26.48 10.20 3.88
C SER A 721 26.74 10.85 2.51
N SER A 722 28.01 11.00 2.13
CA SER A 722 28.37 11.64 0.85
C SER A 722 27.90 10.87 -0.38
N GLY A 723 27.67 9.56 -0.28
CA GLY A 723 27.20 8.71 -1.37
C GLY A 723 25.67 8.56 -1.44
N PHE A 724 24.95 9.00 -0.41
CA PHE A 724 23.49 8.92 -0.35
C PHE A 724 22.78 9.68 -1.48
N PRO A 725 23.23 10.88 -1.91
CA PRO A 725 22.59 11.60 -3.02
C PRO A 725 22.65 10.82 -4.34
N ASP A 726 23.80 10.21 -4.65
CA ASP A 726 23.97 9.40 -5.85
C ASP A 726 23.08 8.15 -5.81
N LEU A 727 22.92 7.56 -4.62
CA LEU A 727 22.04 6.42 -4.40
C LEU A 727 20.56 6.78 -4.59
N LEU A 728 20.12 7.93 -4.07
CA LEU A 728 18.75 8.42 -4.28
C LEU A 728 18.49 8.78 -5.75
N GLN A 729 19.48 9.35 -6.44
CA GLN A 729 19.38 9.61 -7.88
C GLN A 729 19.28 8.29 -8.67
N PHE A 730 20.09 7.28 -8.31
CA PHE A 730 19.97 5.95 -8.88
C PHE A 730 18.56 5.39 -8.69
N VAL A 731 17.99 5.48 -7.48
CA VAL A 731 16.62 5.02 -7.23
C VAL A 731 15.63 5.72 -8.16
N LEU A 732 15.69 7.06 -8.26
CA LEU A 732 14.79 7.84 -9.13
C LEU A 732 14.90 7.45 -10.60
N ASP A 733 16.13 7.25 -11.10
CA ASP A 733 16.38 6.87 -12.49
C ASP A 733 15.80 5.50 -12.86
N HIS A 734 15.59 4.61 -11.87
CA HIS A 734 15.15 3.22 -12.07
C HIS A 734 13.68 2.96 -11.65
N VAL A 735 12.92 3.97 -11.19
CA VAL A 735 11.50 3.80 -10.77
C VAL A 735 10.59 3.28 -11.90
N GLU A 736 10.91 3.66 -13.14
CA GLU A 736 10.15 3.29 -14.34
C GLU A 736 10.71 2.07 -15.06
N ASP A 737 11.78 1.47 -14.56
CA ASP A 737 12.38 0.29 -15.18
C ASP A 737 11.45 -0.93 -15.11
N LYS A 738 11.51 -1.75 -16.16
CA LYS A 738 10.74 -3.00 -16.21
C LYS A 738 11.26 -4.03 -15.20
N SER A 739 12.58 -4.19 -15.13
CA SER A 739 13.24 -5.08 -14.15
C SER A 739 13.29 -4.36 -12.81
N ALA A 740 12.67 -4.95 -11.79
CA ALA A 740 12.62 -4.34 -10.47
C ALA A 740 13.89 -4.60 -9.64
N GLU A 741 14.71 -5.60 -9.97
CA GLU A 741 15.87 -5.98 -9.14
C GLU A 741 16.80 -4.82 -8.81
N PRO A 742 17.26 -3.99 -9.78
CA PRO A 742 18.17 -2.88 -9.49
C PRO A 742 17.51 -1.85 -8.57
N LEU A 743 16.23 -1.55 -8.82
CA LEU A 743 15.45 -0.63 -8.01
C LEU A 743 15.30 -1.15 -6.58
N LEU A 744 14.95 -2.42 -6.38
CA LEU A 744 14.80 -3.04 -5.06
C LEU A 744 16.11 -3.05 -4.27
N GLU A 745 17.24 -3.29 -4.94
CA GLU A 745 18.57 -3.18 -4.34
C GLU A 745 18.85 -1.74 -3.88
N GLY A 746 18.66 -0.76 -4.77
CA GLY A 746 18.86 0.66 -4.49
C GLY A 746 18.00 1.15 -3.32
N LEU A 747 16.73 0.77 -3.30
CA LEU A 747 15.79 1.10 -2.22
C LEU A 747 16.22 0.48 -0.88
N SER A 748 16.60 -0.79 -0.87
CA SER A 748 17.06 -1.48 0.35
C SER A 748 18.32 -0.84 0.92
N GLU A 749 19.28 -0.51 0.04
CA GLU A 749 20.51 0.18 0.42
C GLU A 749 20.22 1.57 0.99
N ALA A 750 19.33 2.33 0.35
CA ALA A 750 18.97 3.67 0.80
C ALA A 750 18.32 3.65 2.19
N ARG A 751 17.40 2.71 2.44
CA ARG A 751 16.76 2.57 3.76
C ARG A 751 17.76 2.17 4.84
N VAL A 752 18.72 1.30 4.52
CA VAL A 752 19.77 0.92 5.49
C VAL A 752 20.70 2.08 5.80
N GLU A 753 21.08 2.87 4.80
CA GLU A 753 21.92 4.05 4.99
C GLU A 753 21.21 5.17 5.78
N LEU A 754 19.88 5.26 5.65
CA LEU A 754 19.04 6.22 6.38
C LEU A 754 18.82 5.84 7.86
N ARG A 755 18.86 4.54 8.18
CA ARG A 755 18.51 3.98 9.50
C ARG A 755 19.22 4.61 10.71
N PRO A 756 20.53 4.91 10.68
CA PRO A 756 21.21 5.56 11.81
C PRO A 756 20.59 6.91 12.18
N LEU A 757 20.11 7.67 11.19
CA LEU A 757 19.48 8.98 11.42
C LEU A 757 18.05 8.85 11.94
N LEU A 758 17.31 7.80 11.55
CA LEU A 758 15.98 7.50 12.08
C LEU A 758 15.99 7.08 13.55
N THR A 759 17.06 6.38 13.96
CA THR A 759 17.17 5.81 15.31
C THR A 759 17.83 6.76 16.30
N GLY A 760 18.67 7.69 15.83
CA GLY A 760 19.35 8.71 16.64
C GLY A 760 18.59 10.02 16.80
N SER A 761 19.24 11.01 17.43
CA SER A 761 18.72 12.37 17.55
C SER A 761 19.08 13.18 16.29
N SER A 762 18.33 12.97 15.21
CA SER A 762 18.50 13.74 13.98
C SER A 762 17.70 15.04 14.02
N GLU A 763 18.28 16.10 13.47
CA GLU A 763 17.52 17.27 13.03
C GLU A 763 16.53 16.85 11.93
N ARG A 764 15.34 17.48 11.91
CA ARG A 764 14.30 17.22 10.89
C ARG A 764 13.89 15.75 10.76
N LEU A 765 13.78 15.03 11.88
CA LEU A 765 13.45 13.60 11.89
C LEU A 765 12.13 13.28 11.15
N LYS A 766 11.10 14.13 11.24
CA LYS A 766 9.87 13.97 10.45
C LYS A 766 10.15 13.78 8.95
N ASP A 767 11.04 14.57 8.38
CA ASP A 767 11.38 14.49 6.95
C ASP A 767 12.07 13.16 6.61
N LEU A 768 12.95 12.69 7.49
CA LEU A 768 13.61 11.39 7.35
C LEU A 768 12.62 10.23 7.46
N ILE A 769 11.65 10.31 8.39
CA ILE A 769 10.58 9.30 8.52
C ILE A 769 9.76 9.23 7.24
N PHE A 770 9.37 10.37 6.67
CA PHE A 770 8.63 10.39 5.39
C PHE A 770 9.47 9.87 4.22
N LEU A 771 10.78 10.16 4.17
CA LEU A 771 11.68 9.55 3.18
C LEU A 771 11.72 8.02 3.32
N ASP A 772 11.85 7.50 4.54
CA ASP A 772 11.84 6.05 4.77
C ASP A 772 10.50 5.41 4.39
N ILE A 773 9.37 6.05 4.71
CA ILE A 773 8.03 5.61 4.29
C ILE A 773 7.91 5.60 2.77
N ALA A 774 8.42 6.63 2.09
CA ALA A 774 8.36 6.71 0.63
C ALA A 774 9.22 5.64 -0.05
N LEU A 775 10.45 5.41 0.45
CA LEU A 775 11.32 4.33 -0.02
C LEU A 775 10.66 2.95 0.17
N ASP A 776 10.08 2.69 1.35
CA ASP A 776 9.37 1.43 1.65
C ASP A 776 8.11 1.26 0.78
N SER A 777 7.36 2.34 0.55
CA SER A 777 6.20 2.32 -0.33
C SER A 777 6.57 2.02 -1.77
N THR A 778 7.62 2.66 -2.31
CA THR A 778 8.13 2.37 -3.66
C THR A 778 8.64 0.93 -3.75
N PHE A 779 9.31 0.42 -2.70
CA PHE A 779 9.77 -0.96 -2.66
C PHE A 779 8.60 -1.94 -2.80
N ARG A 780 7.55 -1.78 -2.00
CA ARG A 780 6.35 -2.63 -2.08
C ARG A 780 5.69 -2.56 -3.46
N THR A 781 5.53 -1.38 -4.02
CA THR A 781 4.95 -1.21 -5.36
C THR A 781 5.81 -1.85 -6.44
N ALA A 782 7.15 -1.77 -6.34
CA ALA A 782 8.05 -2.43 -7.27
C ALA A 782 7.94 -3.96 -7.18
N VAL A 783 7.86 -4.53 -5.97
CA VAL A 783 7.62 -5.97 -5.76
C VAL A 783 6.29 -6.42 -6.37
N GLU A 784 5.21 -5.66 -6.12
CA GLU A 784 3.88 -5.97 -6.67
C GLU A 784 3.87 -5.96 -8.20
N ARG A 785 4.60 -5.03 -8.83
CA ARG A 785 4.75 -4.98 -10.30
C ARG A 785 5.50 -6.19 -10.85
N SER A 786 6.44 -6.76 -10.09
CA SER A 786 7.24 -7.91 -10.53
C SER A 786 6.54 -9.26 -10.43
N TYR A 787 5.33 -9.35 -9.85
CA TYR A 787 4.66 -10.63 -9.65
C TYR A 787 4.43 -11.41 -10.95
N GLU A 788 4.14 -10.74 -12.07
CA GLU A 788 3.98 -11.42 -13.35
C GLU A 788 5.29 -12.06 -13.83
N GLU A 789 6.41 -11.34 -13.72
CA GLU A 789 7.74 -11.82 -14.13
C GLU A 789 8.29 -12.92 -13.22
N LEU A 790 7.88 -12.95 -11.94
CA LEU A 790 8.32 -13.94 -10.98
C LEU A 790 7.66 -15.31 -11.15
N ASN A 791 6.53 -15.41 -11.85
CA ASN A 791 5.81 -16.67 -12.03
C ASN A 791 6.62 -17.73 -12.78
N ASP A 792 7.42 -17.29 -13.76
CA ASP A 792 8.24 -18.16 -14.61
C ASP A 792 9.75 -18.06 -14.23
N ALA A 793 10.07 -17.40 -13.13
CA ALA A 793 11.45 -17.18 -12.70
C ALA A 793 12.07 -18.45 -12.10
N ALA A 794 13.38 -18.62 -12.32
CA ALA A 794 14.14 -19.69 -11.70
C ALA A 794 14.11 -19.56 -10.15
N PRO A 795 14.16 -20.67 -9.39
CA PRO A 795 14.10 -20.64 -7.93
C PRO A 795 15.12 -19.70 -7.29
N GLU A 796 16.31 -19.57 -7.87
CA GLU A 796 17.37 -18.68 -7.38
C GLU A 796 16.95 -17.20 -7.42
N LYS A 797 16.26 -16.78 -8.49
CA LYS A 797 15.74 -15.41 -8.61
C LYS A 797 14.61 -15.17 -7.60
N ILE A 798 13.74 -16.15 -7.40
CA ILE A 798 12.67 -16.06 -6.39
C ILE A 798 13.27 -15.93 -4.99
N MET A 799 14.24 -16.78 -4.64
CA MET A 799 14.94 -16.71 -3.35
C MET A 799 15.66 -15.38 -3.16
N TYR A 800 16.26 -14.83 -4.22
CA TYR A 800 16.88 -13.52 -4.17
C TYR A 800 15.86 -12.41 -3.87
N PHE A 801 14.71 -12.41 -4.55
CA PHE A 801 13.62 -11.48 -4.26
C PHE A 801 13.11 -11.61 -2.81
N ILE A 802 12.90 -12.83 -2.33
CA ILE A 802 12.50 -13.10 -0.94
C ILE A 802 13.54 -12.51 0.03
N SER A 803 14.83 -12.64 -0.26
CA SER A 803 15.88 -12.06 0.58
C SER A 803 15.78 -10.53 0.67
N LEU A 804 15.53 -9.84 -0.46
CA LEU A 804 15.35 -8.39 -0.49
C LEU A 804 14.08 -7.98 0.26
N VAL A 805 12.97 -8.71 0.09
CA VAL A 805 11.71 -8.44 0.79
C VAL A 805 11.86 -8.62 2.30
N LEU A 806 12.53 -9.69 2.74
CA LEU A 806 12.80 -9.93 4.16
C LEU A 806 13.75 -8.87 4.74
N GLU A 807 14.79 -8.46 4.01
CA GLU A 807 15.67 -7.36 4.42
C GLU A 807 14.87 -6.06 4.59
N ASN A 808 14.06 -5.68 3.60
CA ASN A 808 13.21 -4.50 3.66
C ASN A 808 12.19 -4.56 4.83
N LEU A 809 11.60 -5.73 5.08
CA LEU A 809 10.67 -5.94 6.19
C LEU A 809 11.38 -5.81 7.55
N ALA A 810 12.58 -6.36 7.68
CA ALA A 810 13.38 -6.24 8.91
C ALA A 810 13.72 -4.78 9.26
N LEU A 811 13.80 -3.87 8.27
CA LEU A 811 13.98 -2.44 8.53
C LEU A 811 12.72 -1.77 9.11
N SER A 812 11.55 -2.38 8.91
CA SER A 812 10.27 -1.80 9.30
C SER A 812 9.68 -2.39 10.59
N THR A 813 10.00 -3.65 10.91
CA THR A 813 9.41 -4.35 12.05
C THR A 813 10.15 -4.05 13.36
N ASP A 814 9.39 -3.80 14.44
CA ASP A 814 9.94 -3.46 15.76
C ASP A 814 10.50 -4.68 16.52
N ASP A 815 9.91 -5.88 16.36
CA ASP A 815 10.44 -7.15 16.89
C ASP A 815 10.80 -8.11 15.74
N ASN A 816 12.01 -7.95 15.19
CA ASN A 816 12.39 -8.56 13.91
C ASN A 816 13.36 -9.75 14.01
N GLU A 817 13.57 -10.31 15.21
CA GLU A 817 14.56 -11.37 15.47
C GLU A 817 14.35 -12.60 14.56
N ASP A 818 13.12 -13.06 14.41
CA ASP A 818 12.77 -14.21 13.56
C ASP A 818 13.01 -13.90 12.07
N ILE A 819 12.77 -12.67 11.64
CA ILE A 819 13.01 -12.22 10.25
C ILE A 819 14.52 -12.24 9.95
N LEU A 820 15.33 -11.74 10.89
CA LEU A 820 16.79 -11.76 10.76
C LEU A 820 17.36 -13.18 10.79
N TYR A 821 16.74 -14.10 11.54
CA TYR A 821 17.11 -15.51 11.51
C TYR A 821 16.90 -16.11 10.11
N CYS A 822 15.78 -15.81 9.44
CA CYS A 822 15.52 -16.24 8.06
C CYS A 822 16.55 -15.68 7.07
N LEU A 823 17.04 -14.46 7.28
CA LEU A 823 18.08 -13.85 6.43
C LEU A 823 19.48 -14.45 6.63
N LYS A 824 19.78 -15.05 7.79
CA LYS A 824 21.07 -15.72 8.05
C LYS A 824 21.22 -17.07 7.34
N VAL A 825 20.10 -17.70 6.99
CA VAL A 825 20.05 -19.07 6.47
C VAL A 825 20.01 -19.10 4.94
N ASN A 826 19.72 -17.98 4.30
CA ASN A 826 19.84 -17.75 2.85
C ASN A 826 21.21 -17.19 2.49
#